data_AF-A0A8C8RQ31-F1
#
_entry.id   AF-A0A8C8RQ31-F1
#
_cell.length_a   1.000
_cell.length_b   1.000
_cell.length_c   1.000
_cell.angle_alpha   90.00
_cell.angle_beta   90.00
_cell.angle_gamma   90.00
#
_symmetry.space_group_name_H-M   'P 1'
#
loop_
_entity.id
_entity.type
_entity.pdbx_description
1 polymer ?
#
loop_
_entity_poly.entity_id
_entity_poly.type
_entity_poly.pdbx_seq_one_letter_code
_entity_poly.pdbx_strand_id
1 'polypeptide(L)'
;AAYLSKEQQVKDFSAFSVVFQKAVERASPDEILKERVLNLIDSITFSVFQYTTRGLFECDKLTYTAQVTFQILLMSNEINMVELDFLLRYPAQPGITSPVEFLSSHSWGGIKSLSSMEQFRNLDRDIEGSAKRWKKFVESECPEKEKFPQEWKNKSALQRLCMLRAIRPDRMTYAVRDFVEEKLGSKYVVGRSLDFATSFEESGPATPMFFILSPGVDPLKDVEKQGKKLGYTFNNKNFHNVSLGQGQEVVAEQALDMAAKEGHWVILQNIHLVAKWLSCLEKKLEQHSEGSHQEFRVFISAEPAPSADSHIIPQGILENSIKITNEPPTGMHANLHKALDNFNQDTLELCARENEFKSILFALCYFHAVVAERRKFGPQGWNRSYPFNTGDLTISVNVLYNYLEANSKVPYDDLRYLFGEIMYGGHITDDWDRRLCKTYLEEFIKPEMLEGELFLAPGFPLPGNMDYNGYHQYIDDTLPAESPYLYGLHPNAEIGFLTQTSEKLFRTVLEMQPRDTNTGEGGGATREEKVKALLDEILEKLTDEFNIPELMAKVEERTPYIVVAFQECERMNILTSEIKRSLRELDLGLKGELTMTSEMENLQNAIFLDTIPESWTRRAYPSMAGLAGWFADLLNRIKELETWTGDFVLPSVVWLAGFFNPQSFLTAIMQSMARKNEWPLDKMTLQCDVTKRSREDLSSPPREGAYVHGLFMEGARWDMQTGMMTDARLKDLTPAMPVMFIKAIPADKQDTRSVYPCPVYKTRQRGPTYVWTFNLKTKENPSKWVLAGVALLLQI
;
A
#
# COMPACT_ATOMS: atom_id res chain seq x y z
N ALA A 1 -23.51 5.70 6.81
CA ALA A 1 -23.87 7.12 7.04
C ALA A 1 -25.33 7.43 6.64
N ALA A 2 -26.29 6.63 7.09
CA ALA A 2 -27.71 6.96 7.00
C ALA A 2 -28.36 6.49 8.30
N TYR A 3 -29.28 7.30 8.85
CA TYR A 3 -29.81 7.30 10.23
C TYR A 3 -29.00 8.12 11.25
N LEU A 4 -29.09 9.45 11.13
CA LEU A 4 -28.90 10.35 12.28
C LEU A 4 -30.26 10.96 12.62
N SER A 5 -30.62 10.91 13.90
CA SER A 5 -31.79 11.59 14.45
C SER A 5 -31.59 13.12 14.36
N LYS A 6 -32.68 13.89 14.31
CA LYS A 6 -32.63 15.36 14.24
C LYS A 6 -31.88 16.01 15.43
N GLU A 7 -31.76 15.33 16.57
CA GLU A 7 -30.98 15.81 17.73
C GLU A 7 -29.48 15.60 17.54
N GLN A 8 -29.05 14.57 16.78
CA GLN A 8 -27.64 14.34 16.46
C GLN A 8 -27.07 15.38 15.47
N GLN A 9 -27.90 15.89 14.55
CA GLN A 9 -27.47 16.96 13.61
C GLN A 9 -27.12 18.28 14.31
N VAL A 10 -27.58 18.50 15.55
CA VAL A 10 -27.36 19.76 16.29
C VAL A 10 -26.00 19.79 16.98
N LYS A 11 -25.43 18.63 17.38
CA LYS A 11 -24.14 18.56 18.10
C LYS A 11 -22.92 18.68 17.17
N ASP A 12 -23.03 18.18 15.94
CA ASP A 12 -22.02 18.29 14.86
C ASP A 12 -21.69 19.76 14.50
N PHE A 13 -22.61 20.69 14.82
CA PHE A 13 -22.46 22.11 14.53
C PHE A 13 -21.54 22.86 15.49
N SER A 14 -21.26 22.39 16.71
CA SER A 14 -20.62 23.24 17.74
C SER A 14 -19.16 23.56 17.42
N ALA A 15 -18.33 22.54 17.20
CA ALA A 15 -16.93 22.69 16.80
C ALA A 15 -16.80 23.36 15.42
N PHE A 16 -17.66 22.97 14.47
CA PHE A 16 -17.73 23.62 13.16
C PHE A 16 -18.09 25.11 13.27
N SER A 17 -19.02 25.48 14.15
CA SER A 17 -19.44 26.87 14.36
C SER A 17 -18.30 27.72 14.89
N VAL A 18 -17.46 27.19 15.80
CA VAL A 18 -16.28 27.90 16.29
C VAL A 18 -15.29 28.17 15.16
N VAL A 19 -15.02 27.15 14.33
CA VAL A 19 -14.14 27.29 13.15
C VAL A 19 -14.71 28.31 12.16
N PHE A 20 -16.02 28.23 11.88
CA PHE A 20 -16.72 29.13 10.99
C PHE A 20 -16.66 30.59 11.48
N GLN A 21 -16.97 30.84 12.77
CA GLN A 21 -16.92 32.17 13.36
C GLN A 21 -15.50 32.75 13.28
N LYS A 22 -14.49 31.98 13.68
CA LYS A 22 -13.08 32.41 13.56
C LYS A 22 -12.67 32.67 12.11
N ALA A 23 -13.14 31.87 11.16
CA ALA A 23 -12.86 32.08 9.74
C ALA A 23 -13.49 33.37 9.22
N VAL A 24 -14.70 33.73 9.67
CA VAL A 24 -15.39 34.98 9.33
C VAL A 24 -14.64 36.19 9.92
N GLU A 25 -14.14 36.07 11.16
CA GLU A 25 -13.34 37.11 11.82
C GLU A 25 -11.98 37.32 11.15
N ARG A 26 -11.31 36.22 10.74
CA ARG A 26 -10.02 36.25 10.04
C ARG A 26 -10.13 36.74 8.59
N ALA A 27 -11.31 36.67 7.99
CA ALA A 27 -11.50 37.06 6.59
C ALA A 27 -11.21 38.56 6.38
N SER A 28 -10.41 38.88 5.36
CA SER A 28 -10.03 40.26 5.05
C SER A 28 -11.26 41.15 4.76
N PRO A 29 -11.45 42.27 5.46
CA PRO A 29 -12.57 43.18 5.21
C PRO A 29 -12.43 43.85 3.84
N ASP A 30 -13.55 44.09 3.17
CA ASP A 30 -13.60 44.79 1.89
C ASP A 30 -14.89 45.63 1.82
N GLU A 31 -14.82 46.82 1.22
CA GLU A 31 -15.96 47.72 1.05
C GLU A 31 -16.88 47.27 -0.10
N ILE A 32 -16.34 46.56 -1.09
CA ILE A 32 -17.09 46.02 -2.21
C ILE A 32 -17.71 44.69 -1.79
N LEU A 33 -19.05 44.64 -1.73
CA LEU A 33 -19.79 43.44 -1.28
C LEU A 33 -19.35 42.16 -2.01
N LYS A 34 -19.10 42.26 -3.33
CA LYS A 34 -18.66 41.13 -4.14
C LYS A 34 -17.29 40.59 -3.69
N GLU A 35 -16.32 41.46 -3.47
CA GLU A 35 -14.98 41.09 -3.00
C GLU A 35 -15.02 40.59 -1.55
N ARG A 36 -15.84 41.21 -0.69
CA ARG A 36 -16.05 40.74 0.68
C ARG A 36 -16.61 39.31 0.72
N VAL A 37 -17.55 38.98 -0.17
CA VAL A 37 -18.11 37.62 -0.28
C VAL A 37 -17.04 36.64 -0.74
N LEU A 38 -16.20 37.00 -1.71
CA LEU A 38 -15.07 36.15 -2.15
C LEU A 38 -14.07 35.91 -1.02
N ASN A 39 -13.69 36.95 -0.27
CA ASN A 39 -12.78 36.83 0.87
C ASN A 39 -13.36 35.94 1.99
N LEU A 40 -14.67 36.01 2.23
CA LEU A 40 -15.35 35.15 3.19
C LEU A 40 -15.34 33.69 2.74
N ILE A 41 -15.72 33.42 1.48
CA ILE A 41 -15.70 32.07 0.92
C ILE A 41 -14.30 31.48 1.03
N ASP A 42 -13.28 32.21 0.60
CA ASP A 42 -11.88 31.76 0.64
C ASP A 42 -11.40 31.44 2.06
N SER A 43 -11.67 32.33 3.01
CA SER A 43 -11.29 32.15 4.43
C SER A 43 -12.00 30.96 5.07
N ILE A 44 -13.32 30.81 4.83
CA ILE A 44 -14.13 29.73 5.39
C ILE A 44 -13.70 28.39 4.79
N THR A 45 -13.59 28.29 3.47
CA THR A 45 -13.19 27.05 2.79
C THR A 45 -11.80 26.62 3.24
N PHE A 46 -10.84 27.53 3.33
CA PHE A 46 -9.48 27.19 3.77
C PHE A 46 -9.40 26.82 5.25
N SER A 47 -10.11 27.54 6.13
CA SER A 47 -10.10 27.23 7.57
C SER A 47 -10.74 25.87 7.88
N VAL A 48 -11.85 25.54 7.19
CA VAL A 48 -12.49 24.22 7.32
C VAL A 48 -11.59 23.12 6.75
N PHE A 49 -10.97 23.36 5.59
CA PHE A 49 -10.00 22.43 5.02
C PHE A 49 -8.83 22.15 5.97
N GLN A 50 -8.23 23.19 6.55
CA GLN A 50 -7.17 23.05 7.55
C GLN A 50 -7.66 22.31 8.79
N TYR A 51 -8.87 22.62 9.26
CA TYR A 51 -9.46 21.95 10.41
C TYR A 51 -9.58 20.45 10.20
N THR A 52 -10.13 20.03 9.06
CA THR A 52 -10.33 18.62 8.73
C THR A 52 -9.01 17.91 8.47
N THR A 53 -8.13 18.48 7.66
CA THR A 53 -6.86 17.84 7.26
C THR A 53 -5.91 17.57 8.43
N ARG A 54 -5.99 18.33 9.53
CA ARG A 54 -5.24 18.05 10.77
C ARG A 54 -5.56 16.69 11.40
N GLY A 55 -6.80 16.24 11.28
CA GLY A 55 -7.27 14.96 11.83
C GLY A 55 -7.18 13.79 10.84
N LEU A 56 -6.71 14.03 9.61
CA LEU A 56 -6.57 12.99 8.59
C LEU A 56 -5.15 12.43 8.59
N PHE A 57 -5.03 11.14 8.30
CA PHE A 57 -3.75 10.53 7.97
C PHE A 57 -3.23 11.09 6.63
N GLU A 58 -1.91 11.13 6.47
CA GLU A 58 -1.23 11.60 5.25
C GLU A 58 -1.75 10.88 4.00
N CYS A 59 -2.05 9.58 4.11
CA CYS A 59 -2.57 8.79 3.00
C CYS A 59 -3.99 9.21 2.56
N ASP A 60 -4.77 9.87 3.42
CA ASP A 60 -6.15 10.28 3.16
C ASP A 60 -6.28 11.76 2.77
N LYS A 61 -5.27 12.59 3.10
CA LYS A 61 -5.30 14.05 2.82
C LYS A 61 -5.54 14.35 1.36
N LEU A 62 -4.84 13.68 0.43
CA LEU A 62 -5.01 13.92 -1.00
C LEU A 62 -6.41 13.48 -1.48
N THR A 63 -6.93 12.36 -0.98
CA THR A 63 -8.27 11.84 -1.30
C THR A 63 -9.36 12.84 -0.88
N TYR A 64 -9.27 13.35 0.35
CA TYR A 64 -10.17 14.39 0.86
C TYR A 64 -10.07 15.68 0.02
N THR A 65 -8.84 16.13 -0.24
CA THR A 65 -8.60 17.36 -1.02
C THR A 65 -9.16 17.25 -2.44
N ALA A 66 -8.99 16.09 -3.08
CA ALA A 66 -9.55 15.80 -4.39
C ALA A 66 -11.09 15.87 -4.35
N GLN A 67 -11.72 15.22 -3.36
CA GLN A 67 -13.17 15.24 -3.22
C GLN A 67 -13.71 16.66 -2.99
N VAL A 68 -13.11 17.44 -2.08
CA VAL A 68 -13.50 18.84 -1.84
C VAL A 68 -13.41 19.64 -3.14
N THR A 69 -12.31 19.48 -3.88
CA THR A 69 -12.10 20.17 -5.16
C THR A 69 -13.16 19.77 -6.17
N PHE A 70 -13.45 18.48 -6.34
CA PHE A 70 -14.48 18.03 -7.29
C PHE A 70 -15.87 18.55 -6.92
N GLN A 71 -16.25 18.54 -5.64
CA GLN A 71 -17.56 19.05 -5.22
C GLN A 71 -17.69 20.56 -5.44
N ILE A 72 -16.67 21.36 -5.11
CA ILE A 72 -16.66 22.80 -5.37
C ILE A 72 -16.81 23.09 -6.87
N LEU A 73 -16.08 22.35 -7.71
CA LEU A 73 -16.11 22.53 -9.15
C LEU A 73 -17.43 22.04 -9.80
N LEU A 74 -18.06 20.99 -9.25
CA LEU A 74 -19.39 20.55 -9.67
C LEU A 74 -20.45 21.60 -9.32
N MET A 75 -20.43 22.11 -8.08
CA MET A 75 -21.38 23.14 -7.64
C MET A 75 -21.26 24.45 -8.42
N SER A 76 -20.06 24.78 -8.89
CA SER A 76 -19.80 25.94 -9.75
C SER A 76 -20.01 25.67 -11.25
N ASN A 77 -20.39 24.45 -11.64
CA ASN A 77 -20.52 23.99 -13.03
C ASN A 77 -19.24 24.15 -13.88
N GLU A 78 -18.06 24.09 -13.25
CA GLU A 78 -16.77 24.14 -13.94
C GLU A 78 -16.32 22.78 -14.51
N ILE A 79 -16.86 21.68 -13.99
CA ILE A 79 -16.55 20.32 -14.44
C ILE A 79 -17.80 19.53 -14.78
N ASN A 80 -17.65 18.58 -15.71
CA ASN A 80 -18.73 17.73 -16.19
C ASN A 80 -18.82 16.43 -15.37
N MET A 81 -20.05 16.05 -14.95
CA MET A 81 -20.29 14.84 -14.16
C MET A 81 -19.97 13.53 -14.90
N VAL A 82 -20.19 13.47 -16.22
CA VAL A 82 -19.88 12.28 -17.04
C VAL A 82 -18.37 12.08 -17.17
N GLU A 83 -17.61 13.18 -17.34
CA GLU A 83 -16.15 13.12 -17.35
C GLU A 83 -15.58 12.72 -15.98
N LEU A 84 -16.17 13.22 -14.90
CA LEU A 84 -15.80 12.83 -13.54
C LEU A 84 -16.11 11.35 -13.28
N ASP A 85 -17.27 10.85 -13.70
CA ASP A 85 -17.63 9.44 -13.56
C ASP A 85 -16.64 8.53 -14.31
N PHE A 86 -16.19 8.95 -15.50
CA PHE A 86 -15.10 8.25 -16.18
C PHE A 86 -13.81 8.22 -15.35
N LEU A 87 -13.38 9.36 -14.80
CA LEU A 87 -12.15 9.43 -14.00
C LEU A 87 -12.22 8.49 -12.77
N LEU A 88 -13.37 8.47 -12.10
CA LEU A 88 -13.58 7.70 -10.87
C LEU A 88 -13.75 6.19 -11.13
N ARG A 89 -14.52 5.80 -12.15
CA ARG A 89 -14.81 4.38 -12.45
C ARG A 89 -13.81 3.73 -13.39
N TYR A 90 -13.18 4.52 -14.25
CA TYR A 90 -12.27 4.09 -15.30
C TYR A 90 -12.80 2.89 -16.12
N PRO A 91 -13.88 3.05 -16.90
CA PRO A 91 -14.51 1.96 -17.64
C PRO A 91 -13.67 1.52 -18.85
N ALA A 92 -12.69 0.65 -18.67
CA ALA A 92 -11.87 0.13 -19.76
C ALA A 92 -12.59 -0.96 -20.58
N GLN A 93 -12.57 -0.87 -21.92
CA GLN A 93 -13.15 -1.91 -22.78
C GLN A 93 -12.32 -3.21 -22.73
N PRO A 94 -12.91 -4.37 -22.38
CA PRO A 94 -12.18 -5.63 -22.29
C PRO A 94 -11.89 -6.20 -23.69
N GLY A 95 -10.85 -7.05 -23.79
CA GLY A 95 -10.55 -7.83 -25.00
C GLY A 95 -9.91 -7.06 -26.16
N ILE A 96 -9.59 -5.78 -25.99
CA ILE A 96 -8.92 -4.97 -27.02
C ILE A 96 -7.42 -5.02 -26.83
N THR A 97 -6.68 -5.36 -27.89
CA THR A 97 -5.21 -5.34 -27.86
C THR A 97 -4.69 -3.95 -28.17
N SER A 98 -3.67 -3.49 -27.44
CA SER A 98 -3.00 -2.24 -27.75
C SER A 98 -2.27 -2.33 -29.10
N PRO A 99 -2.49 -1.39 -30.03
CA PRO A 99 -1.76 -1.30 -31.29
C PRO A 99 -0.35 -0.72 -31.12
N VAL A 100 -0.01 -0.23 -29.91
CA VAL A 100 1.29 0.37 -29.59
C VAL A 100 1.94 -0.32 -28.40
N GLU A 101 3.25 -0.53 -28.47
CA GLU A 101 4.00 -1.31 -27.46
C GLU A 101 4.14 -0.59 -26.11
N PHE A 102 4.03 0.74 -26.07
CA PHE A 102 4.24 1.53 -24.85
C PHE A 102 2.97 1.69 -23.98
N LEU A 103 1.85 1.09 -24.39
CA LEU A 103 0.61 1.05 -23.61
C LEU A 103 0.12 -0.39 -23.45
N SER A 104 -0.44 -0.69 -22.27
CA SER A 104 -1.08 -1.97 -22.02
C SER A 104 -2.43 -2.06 -22.75
N SER A 105 -2.90 -3.29 -23.00
CA SER A 105 -4.25 -3.54 -23.53
C SER A 105 -5.35 -2.94 -22.64
N HIS A 106 -5.16 -2.92 -21.32
CA HIS A 106 -6.10 -2.31 -20.37
C HIS A 106 -6.14 -0.78 -20.49
N SER A 107 -4.97 -0.13 -20.55
CA SER A 107 -4.83 1.30 -20.84
C SER A 107 -5.50 1.67 -22.17
N TRP A 108 -5.31 0.83 -23.18
CA TRP A 108 -5.92 1.01 -24.49
C TRP A 108 -7.44 0.88 -24.47
N GLY A 109 -7.97 -0.09 -23.72
CA GLY A 109 -9.41 -0.21 -23.46
C GLY A 109 -10.00 1.07 -22.83
N GLY A 110 -9.27 1.72 -21.91
CA GLY A 110 -9.65 3.02 -21.34
C GLY A 110 -9.63 4.15 -22.37
N ILE A 111 -8.62 4.20 -23.24
CA ILE A 111 -8.54 5.16 -24.35
C ILE A 111 -9.71 4.99 -25.33
N LYS A 112 -10.11 3.75 -25.64
CA LYS A 112 -11.26 3.47 -26.51
C LYS A 112 -12.58 3.95 -25.89
N SER A 113 -12.75 3.73 -24.58
CA SER A 113 -13.89 4.30 -23.84
C SER A 113 -13.87 5.82 -23.84
N LEU A 114 -12.74 6.47 -23.59
CA LEU A 114 -12.63 7.92 -23.72
C LEU A 114 -13.01 8.40 -25.11
N SER A 115 -12.47 7.76 -26.15
CA SER A 115 -12.69 8.13 -27.55
C SER A 115 -14.15 8.03 -28.00
N SER A 116 -15.01 7.34 -27.23
CA SER A 116 -16.45 7.30 -27.46
C SER A 116 -17.19 8.57 -27.00
N MET A 117 -16.57 9.36 -26.12
CA MET A 117 -17.09 10.67 -25.71
C MET A 117 -16.75 11.74 -26.75
N GLU A 118 -17.68 12.64 -27.02
CA GLU A 118 -17.56 13.66 -28.07
C GLU A 118 -16.28 14.50 -27.93
N GLN A 119 -15.93 14.85 -26.69
CA GLN A 119 -14.77 15.68 -26.38
C GLN A 119 -13.43 14.98 -26.65
N PHE A 120 -13.37 13.65 -26.73
CA PHE A 120 -12.12 12.90 -26.94
C PHE A 120 -12.08 12.14 -28.26
N ARG A 121 -13.01 12.43 -29.18
CA ARG A 121 -13.10 11.79 -30.47
C ARG A 121 -11.75 11.82 -31.20
N ASN A 122 -11.35 10.68 -31.77
CA ASN A 122 -10.08 10.45 -32.48
C ASN A 122 -8.81 10.41 -31.60
N LEU A 123 -8.91 10.39 -30.25
CA LEU A 123 -7.74 10.23 -29.38
C LEU A 123 -6.97 8.95 -29.70
N ASP A 124 -7.68 7.83 -29.82
CA ASP A 124 -7.15 6.54 -30.25
C ASP A 124 -6.38 6.64 -31.58
N ARG A 125 -7.00 7.25 -32.60
CA ARG A 125 -6.40 7.41 -33.93
C ARG A 125 -5.15 8.29 -33.92
N ASP A 126 -5.11 9.35 -33.12
CA ASP A 126 -3.91 10.19 -33.01
C ASP A 126 -2.78 9.50 -32.24
N ILE A 127 -3.09 8.70 -31.21
CA ILE A 127 -2.07 7.92 -30.52
C ILE A 127 -1.42 6.90 -31.48
N GLU A 128 -2.22 6.22 -32.29
CA GLU A 128 -1.74 5.33 -33.34
C GLU A 128 -0.93 6.09 -34.42
N GLY A 129 -1.50 7.16 -34.99
CA GLY A 129 -0.90 7.91 -36.08
C GLY A 129 0.37 8.70 -35.68
N SER A 130 0.47 9.10 -34.42
CA SER A 130 1.56 9.90 -33.87
C SER A 130 2.35 9.18 -32.76
N ALA A 131 2.46 7.84 -32.86
CA ALA A 131 3.02 6.96 -31.84
C ALA A 131 4.35 7.43 -31.24
N LYS A 132 5.29 7.98 -32.04
CA LYS A 132 6.59 8.47 -31.53
C LYS A 132 6.45 9.62 -30.51
N ARG A 133 5.52 10.55 -30.73
CA ARG A 133 5.30 11.70 -29.83
C ARG A 133 4.63 11.26 -28.54
N TRP A 134 3.61 10.42 -28.67
CA TRP A 134 2.93 9.84 -27.52
C TRP A 134 3.86 8.96 -26.71
N LYS A 135 4.66 8.10 -27.34
CA LYS A 135 5.69 7.32 -26.68
C LYS A 135 6.61 8.19 -25.81
N LYS A 136 7.12 9.31 -26.36
CA LYS A 136 7.95 10.25 -25.60
C LYS A 136 7.22 10.80 -24.37
N PHE A 137 5.96 11.23 -24.53
CA PHE A 137 5.15 11.73 -23.41
C PHE A 137 4.90 10.64 -22.36
N VAL A 138 4.50 9.44 -22.78
CA VAL A 138 4.29 8.31 -21.87
C VAL A 138 5.58 8.00 -21.14
N GLU A 139 6.72 7.94 -21.84
CA GLU A 139 8.08 7.67 -21.33
C GLU A 139 8.69 8.76 -20.46
N SER A 140 8.06 9.93 -20.36
CA SER A 140 8.46 10.95 -19.40
C SER A 140 8.40 10.44 -17.95
N GLU A 141 9.33 10.91 -17.13
CA GLU A 141 9.32 10.65 -15.67
C GLU A 141 8.19 11.43 -14.98
N CYS A 142 7.94 12.66 -15.43
CA CYS A 142 6.92 13.57 -14.88
C CYS A 142 5.92 14.03 -15.97
N PRO A 143 5.15 13.11 -16.59
CA PRO A 143 4.23 13.45 -17.68
C PRO A 143 3.15 14.47 -17.27
N GLU A 144 2.79 14.53 -15.99
CA GLU A 144 1.85 15.51 -15.44
C GLU A 144 2.33 16.97 -15.60
N LYS A 145 3.65 17.20 -15.68
CA LYS A 145 4.26 18.52 -15.92
C LYS A 145 4.51 18.81 -17.40
N GLU A 146 4.33 17.82 -18.27
CA GLU A 146 4.53 17.99 -19.70
C GLU A 146 3.27 18.50 -20.41
N LYS A 147 3.48 19.23 -21.51
CA LYS A 147 2.37 19.65 -22.37
C LYS A 147 1.92 18.47 -23.23
N PHE A 148 0.62 18.18 -23.21
CA PHE A 148 0.06 17.14 -24.07
C PHE A 148 0.33 17.40 -25.56
N PRO A 149 0.46 16.34 -26.39
CA PRO A 149 0.69 16.50 -27.82
C PRO A 149 -0.45 17.24 -28.54
N GLN A 150 -0.11 17.97 -29.60
CA GLN A 150 -1.07 18.52 -30.58
C GLN A 150 -2.22 19.36 -29.98
N GLU A 151 -3.46 19.03 -30.31
CA GLU A 151 -4.69 19.70 -29.85
C GLU A 151 -5.09 19.29 -28.43
N TRP A 152 -4.56 18.19 -27.92
CA TRP A 152 -4.86 17.67 -26.58
C TRP A 152 -4.36 18.59 -25.46
N LYS A 153 -3.40 19.47 -25.73
CA LYS A 153 -2.97 20.53 -24.80
C LYS A 153 -4.06 21.56 -24.47
N ASN A 154 -5.11 21.68 -25.30
CA ASN A 154 -6.19 22.64 -25.12
C ASN A 154 -7.35 22.07 -24.28
N LYS A 155 -7.23 20.82 -23.81
CA LYS A 155 -8.25 20.17 -22.96
C LYS A 155 -8.31 20.81 -21.58
N SER A 156 -9.49 20.77 -20.97
CA SER A 156 -9.69 21.24 -19.60
C SER A 156 -8.81 20.46 -18.62
N ALA A 157 -8.62 20.99 -17.41
CA ALA A 157 -7.84 20.31 -16.37
C ALA A 157 -8.41 18.91 -16.04
N LEU A 158 -9.74 18.76 -15.97
CA LEU A 158 -10.38 17.46 -15.72
C LEU A 158 -10.18 16.49 -16.91
N GLN A 159 -10.30 17.00 -18.14
CA GLN A 159 -10.09 16.18 -19.33
C GLN A 159 -8.64 15.69 -19.44
N ARG A 160 -7.66 16.53 -19.07
CA ARG A 160 -6.24 16.14 -18.97
C ARG A 160 -6.04 15.04 -17.93
N LEU A 161 -6.71 15.11 -16.77
CA LEU A 161 -6.69 14.04 -15.77
C LEU A 161 -7.26 12.73 -16.34
N CYS A 162 -8.38 12.77 -17.06
CA CYS A 162 -8.98 11.59 -17.67
C CYS A 162 -8.02 10.91 -18.67
N MET A 163 -7.33 11.70 -19.49
CA MET A 163 -6.34 11.19 -20.44
C MET A 163 -5.12 10.59 -19.73
N LEU A 164 -4.61 11.27 -18.69
CA LEU A 164 -3.48 10.77 -17.93
C LEU A 164 -3.82 9.48 -17.17
N ARG A 165 -5.06 9.37 -16.66
CA ARG A 165 -5.57 8.15 -16.01
C ARG A 165 -5.44 6.92 -16.91
N ALA A 166 -5.67 7.07 -18.21
CA ALA A 166 -5.54 5.98 -19.16
C ALA A 166 -4.09 5.64 -19.54
N ILE A 167 -3.21 6.63 -19.55
CA ILE A 167 -1.86 6.54 -20.13
C ILE A 167 -0.78 6.29 -19.06
N ARG A 168 -0.88 6.94 -17.89
CA ARG A 168 0.05 6.88 -16.76
C ARG A 168 -0.72 6.91 -15.43
N PRO A 169 -1.46 5.83 -15.10
CA PRO A 169 -2.23 5.75 -13.85
C PRO A 169 -1.33 5.92 -12.60
N ASP A 170 -0.07 5.51 -12.69
CA ASP A 170 0.95 5.69 -11.65
C ASP A 170 1.27 7.16 -11.32
N ARG A 171 0.92 8.12 -12.17
CA ARG A 171 1.20 9.55 -11.94
C ARG A 171 -0.01 10.33 -11.45
N MET A 172 -1.13 9.66 -11.22
CA MET A 172 -2.39 10.34 -10.90
C MET A 172 -2.40 11.03 -9.53
N THR A 173 -1.63 10.56 -8.54
CA THR A 173 -1.51 11.26 -7.25
C THR A 173 -0.87 12.64 -7.42
N TYR A 174 0.19 12.73 -8.23
CA TYR A 174 0.84 14.00 -8.59
C TYR A 174 -0.07 14.85 -9.47
N ALA A 175 -0.73 14.26 -10.46
CA ALA A 175 -1.60 15.00 -11.36
C ALA A 175 -2.85 15.58 -10.65
N VAL A 176 -3.43 14.83 -9.70
CA VAL A 176 -4.53 15.32 -8.85
C VAL A 176 -4.02 16.46 -7.95
N ARG A 177 -2.80 16.35 -7.41
CA ARG A 177 -2.19 17.43 -6.65
C ARG A 177 -2.02 18.70 -7.50
N ASP A 178 -1.47 18.58 -8.70
CA ASP A 178 -1.30 19.70 -9.64
C ASP A 178 -2.67 20.29 -10.06
N PHE A 179 -3.70 19.44 -10.23
CA PHE A 179 -5.07 19.86 -10.50
C PHE A 179 -5.67 20.68 -9.36
N VAL A 180 -5.47 20.24 -8.12
CA VAL A 180 -5.89 20.99 -6.91
C VAL A 180 -5.16 22.32 -6.84
N GLU A 181 -3.84 22.34 -7.07
CA GLU A 181 -3.06 23.57 -7.08
C GLU A 181 -3.54 24.54 -8.17
N GLU A 182 -3.85 24.05 -9.38
CA GLU A 182 -4.39 24.87 -10.48
C GLU A 182 -5.77 25.46 -10.14
N LYS A 183 -6.62 24.72 -9.42
CA LYS A 183 -8.04 25.08 -9.21
C LYS A 183 -8.32 25.80 -7.89
N LEU A 184 -7.70 25.40 -6.80
CA LEU A 184 -7.89 25.98 -5.46
C LEU A 184 -6.67 26.78 -4.98
N GLY A 185 -5.51 26.62 -5.62
CA GLY A 185 -4.27 27.29 -5.27
C GLY A 185 -3.32 26.46 -4.40
N SER A 186 -2.05 26.88 -4.35
CA SER A 186 -0.96 26.15 -3.69
C SER A 186 -1.17 25.92 -2.19
N LYS A 187 -1.93 26.78 -1.51
CA LYS A 187 -2.24 26.64 -0.07
C LYS A 187 -2.96 25.32 0.29
N TYR A 188 -3.66 24.69 -0.65
CA TYR A 188 -4.33 23.39 -0.45
C TYR A 188 -3.42 22.19 -0.67
N VAL A 189 -2.19 22.41 -1.15
CA VAL A 189 -1.23 21.36 -1.49
C VAL A 189 0.03 21.40 -0.60
N VAL A 190 0.33 22.54 0.01
CA VAL A 190 1.49 22.69 0.91
C VAL A 190 1.29 21.85 2.17
N GLY A 191 2.00 20.71 2.25
CA GLY A 191 1.95 19.76 3.36
C GLY A 191 2.78 20.13 4.59
N ARG A 192 2.86 21.41 4.97
CA ARG A 192 3.48 21.77 6.25
C ARG A 192 2.52 21.40 7.38
N SER A 193 2.99 20.64 8.36
CA SER A 193 2.28 20.47 9.62
C SER A 193 2.05 21.84 10.24
N LEU A 194 0.80 22.09 10.66
CA LEU A 194 0.47 23.29 11.41
C LEU A 194 1.19 23.22 12.76
N ASP A 195 1.79 24.34 13.18
CA ASP A 195 2.40 24.42 14.50
C ASP A 195 1.34 24.09 15.57
N PHE A 196 1.74 23.31 16.57
CA PHE A 196 0.85 22.94 17.67
C PHE A 196 0.26 24.18 18.34
N ALA A 197 1.05 25.26 18.45
CA ALA A 197 0.61 26.53 19.00
C ALA A 197 -0.60 27.12 18.25
N THR A 198 -0.62 27.04 16.91
CA THR A 198 -1.75 27.54 16.11
C THR A 198 -3.01 26.73 16.35
N SER A 199 -2.89 25.40 16.47
CA SER A 199 -4.04 24.56 16.80
C SER A 199 -4.50 24.80 18.24
N PHE A 200 -3.58 25.08 19.16
CA PHE A 200 -3.87 25.36 20.56
C PHE A 200 -4.73 26.61 20.75
N GLU A 201 -4.59 27.65 19.90
CA GLU A 201 -5.46 28.84 19.89
C GLU A 201 -6.94 28.50 19.63
N GLU A 202 -7.21 27.35 19.02
CA GLU A 202 -8.56 26.87 18.74
C GLU A 202 -9.16 26.05 19.88
N SER A 203 -8.33 25.60 20.83
CA SER A 203 -8.75 24.81 21.98
C SER A 203 -9.37 25.66 23.09
N GLY A 204 -10.26 25.04 23.85
CA GLY A 204 -10.95 25.66 24.97
C GLY A 204 -11.54 24.62 25.93
N PRO A 205 -12.23 25.05 27.00
CA PRO A 205 -12.87 24.14 27.95
C PRO A 205 -13.86 23.16 27.30
N ALA A 206 -14.59 23.63 26.28
CA ALA A 206 -15.57 22.85 25.52
C ALA A 206 -14.96 22.10 24.32
N THR A 207 -13.69 22.36 23.97
CA THR A 207 -13.06 21.86 22.76
C THR A 207 -11.71 21.22 23.11
N PRO A 208 -11.72 19.97 23.62
CA PRO A 208 -10.50 19.23 23.90
C PRO A 208 -9.68 18.96 22.63
N MET A 209 -8.39 18.65 22.81
CA MET A 209 -7.53 18.21 21.72
C MET A 209 -7.35 16.70 21.75
N PHE A 210 -7.52 16.05 20.61
CA PHE A 210 -7.43 14.60 20.46
C PHE A 210 -6.28 14.23 19.54
N PHE A 211 -5.26 13.59 20.08
CA PHE A 211 -4.12 13.06 19.36
C PHE A 211 -4.41 11.64 18.88
N ILE A 212 -4.44 11.46 17.57
CA ILE A 212 -4.47 10.16 16.92
C ILE A 212 -3.02 9.68 16.82
N LEU A 213 -2.70 8.66 17.61
CA LEU A 213 -1.35 8.15 17.74
C LEU A 213 -0.98 7.28 16.54
N SER A 214 0.19 7.56 15.98
CA SER A 214 0.89 6.64 15.08
C SER A 214 2.00 5.92 15.86
N PRO A 215 2.32 4.67 15.52
CA PRO A 215 3.39 3.93 16.18
C PRO A 215 4.71 4.73 16.22
N GLY A 216 5.32 4.84 17.40
CA GLY A 216 6.60 5.52 17.60
C GLY A 216 6.53 7.05 17.67
N VAL A 217 5.34 7.65 17.77
CA VAL A 217 5.16 9.10 17.91
C VAL A 217 4.53 9.44 19.27
N ASP A 218 5.13 10.39 19.98
CA ASP A 218 4.69 10.83 21.31
C ASP A 218 4.23 12.31 21.28
N PRO A 219 2.91 12.59 21.36
CA PRO A 219 2.39 13.95 21.35
C PRO A 219 2.64 14.71 22.66
N LEU A 220 3.03 14.04 23.75
CA LEU A 220 3.26 14.67 25.05
C LEU A 220 4.38 15.73 24.95
N LYS A 221 5.41 15.47 24.15
CA LYS A 221 6.54 16.38 23.98
C LYS A 221 6.11 17.76 23.46
N ASP A 222 5.17 17.80 22.53
CA ASP A 222 4.67 19.05 21.95
C ASP A 222 3.82 19.83 22.96
N VAL A 223 2.95 19.13 23.69
CA VAL A 223 2.13 19.70 24.76
C VAL A 223 3.01 20.25 25.89
N GLU A 224 4.02 19.50 26.34
CA GLU A 224 4.95 19.95 27.38
C GLU A 224 5.79 21.15 26.93
N LYS A 225 6.24 21.17 25.68
CA LYS A 225 7.00 22.29 25.12
C LYS A 225 6.15 23.56 25.12
N GLN A 226 4.88 23.47 24.76
CA GLN A 226 3.95 24.60 24.80
C GLN A 226 3.57 24.99 26.24
N GLY A 227 3.34 24.00 27.10
CA GLY A 227 3.05 24.20 28.52
C GLY A 227 4.19 24.94 29.23
N LYS A 228 5.45 24.58 28.98
CA LYS A 228 6.63 25.29 29.50
C LYS A 228 6.66 26.76 29.09
N LYS A 229 6.26 27.09 27.85
CA LYS A 229 6.18 28.49 27.38
C LYS A 229 5.08 29.29 28.10
N LEU A 230 3.96 28.64 28.42
CA LEU A 230 2.78 29.27 29.02
C LEU A 230 2.71 29.12 30.55
N GLY A 231 3.70 28.47 31.17
CA GLY A 231 3.77 28.27 32.63
C GLY A 231 2.95 27.08 33.16
N TYR A 232 2.45 26.21 32.28
CA TYR A 232 1.80 24.95 32.65
C TYR A 232 2.82 23.81 32.71
N THR A 233 3.24 23.44 33.91
CA THR A 233 4.28 22.43 34.13
C THR A 233 3.98 21.57 35.35
N PHE A 234 4.56 20.37 35.40
CA PHE A 234 4.47 19.50 36.57
C PHE A 234 4.98 20.18 37.85
N ASN A 235 6.04 20.99 37.73
CA ASN A 235 6.62 21.73 38.85
C ASN A 235 5.64 22.77 39.43
N ASN A 236 4.84 23.40 38.56
CA ASN A 236 3.82 24.37 38.95
C ASN A 236 2.51 23.70 39.40
N LYS A 237 2.42 22.36 39.37
CA LYS A 237 1.24 21.56 39.77
C LYS A 237 -0.07 21.92 39.04
N ASN A 238 0.03 22.58 37.89
CA ASN A 238 -1.08 22.99 37.03
C ASN A 238 -1.13 22.19 35.71
N PHE A 239 -0.30 21.14 35.60
CA PHE A 239 -0.26 20.20 34.48
C PHE A 239 -0.34 18.77 35.00
N HIS A 240 -1.43 18.06 34.68
CA HIS A 240 -1.74 16.73 35.16
C HIS A 240 -1.63 15.72 34.02
N ASN A 241 -0.75 14.74 34.14
CA ASN A 241 -0.56 13.69 33.14
C ASN A 241 -1.01 12.34 33.70
N VAL A 242 -2.03 11.76 33.09
CA VAL A 242 -2.60 10.48 33.49
C VAL A 242 -2.50 9.50 32.31
N SER A 243 -1.68 8.47 32.48
CA SER A 243 -1.62 7.34 31.55
C SER A 243 -2.67 6.30 31.92
N LEU A 244 -3.66 6.10 31.07
CA LEU A 244 -4.78 5.23 31.37
C LEU A 244 -4.42 3.76 31.18
N GLY A 245 -4.89 2.98 32.15
CA GLY A 245 -4.76 1.55 32.28
C GLY A 245 -5.67 1.11 33.42
N GLN A 246 -5.58 -0.14 33.86
CA GLN A 246 -6.47 -0.66 34.89
C GLN A 246 -6.38 0.16 36.19
N GLY A 247 -7.50 0.78 36.60
CA GLY A 247 -7.62 1.51 37.88
C GLY A 247 -7.20 2.99 37.86
N GLN A 248 -6.80 3.54 36.70
CA GLN A 248 -6.40 4.95 36.56
C GLN A 248 -7.57 5.91 36.28
N GLU A 249 -8.78 5.38 36.08
CA GLU A 249 -9.98 6.14 35.72
C GLU A 249 -10.35 7.16 36.80
N VAL A 250 -10.26 6.76 38.07
CA VAL A 250 -10.59 7.61 39.22
C VAL A 250 -9.61 8.79 39.33
N VAL A 251 -8.33 8.57 39.03
CA VAL A 251 -7.29 9.61 39.04
C VAL A 251 -7.56 10.62 37.93
N ALA A 252 -7.94 10.14 36.75
CA ALA A 252 -8.32 11.00 35.63
C ALA A 252 -9.55 11.86 35.95
N GLU A 253 -10.59 11.29 36.56
CA GLU A 253 -11.78 12.05 36.96
C GLU A 253 -11.45 13.15 37.98
N GLN A 254 -10.62 12.84 38.97
CA GLN A 254 -10.17 13.82 39.97
C GLN A 254 -9.35 14.96 39.34
N ALA A 255 -8.45 14.61 38.41
CA ALA A 255 -7.66 15.58 37.68
C ALA A 255 -8.54 16.51 36.83
N LEU A 256 -9.54 15.96 36.12
CA LEU A 256 -10.50 16.73 35.34
C LEU A 256 -11.33 17.68 36.23
N ASP A 257 -11.88 17.17 37.34
CA ASP A 257 -12.72 17.97 38.25
C ASP A 257 -11.95 19.10 38.92
N MET A 258 -10.67 18.89 39.25
CA MET A 258 -9.78 19.93 39.79
C MET A 258 -9.42 20.94 38.70
N ALA A 259 -9.03 20.47 37.53
CA ALA A 259 -8.60 21.32 36.43
C ALA A 259 -9.71 22.21 35.89
N ALA A 260 -10.95 21.72 35.85
CA ALA A 260 -12.12 22.49 35.48
C ALA A 260 -12.36 23.70 36.41
N LYS A 261 -12.04 23.56 37.72
CA LYS A 261 -12.18 24.63 38.71
C LYS A 261 -11.01 25.61 38.72
N GLU A 262 -9.79 25.09 38.70
CA GLU A 262 -8.55 25.85 38.91
C GLU A 262 -7.90 26.33 37.59
N GLY A 263 -8.41 25.90 36.44
CA GLY A 263 -7.84 26.27 35.14
C GLY A 263 -6.56 25.52 34.77
N HIS A 264 -6.44 24.26 35.19
CA HIS A 264 -5.27 23.43 34.89
C HIS A 264 -5.37 22.74 33.53
N TRP A 265 -4.26 22.14 33.11
CA TRP A 265 -4.19 21.29 31.93
C TRP A 265 -4.18 19.82 32.33
N VAL A 266 -4.94 19.00 31.62
CA VAL A 266 -5.00 17.55 31.83
C VAL A 266 -4.67 16.84 30.54
N ILE A 267 -3.72 15.91 30.57
CA ILE A 267 -3.47 14.98 29.47
C ILE A 267 -3.86 13.55 29.87
N LEU A 268 -4.75 12.94 29.09
CA LEU A 268 -5.22 11.58 29.22
C LEU A 268 -4.60 10.73 28.12
N GLN A 269 -3.68 9.85 28.49
CA GLN A 269 -3.00 8.99 27.52
C GLN A 269 -3.65 7.62 27.41
N ASN A 270 -3.66 7.07 26.20
CA ASN A 270 -4.08 5.69 25.90
C ASN A 270 -5.54 5.38 26.29
N ILE A 271 -6.46 6.29 25.99
CA ILE A 271 -7.87 6.13 26.39
C ILE A 271 -8.56 4.89 25.80
N HIS A 272 -8.05 4.39 24.68
CA HIS A 272 -8.51 3.16 24.03
C HIS A 272 -8.32 1.90 24.92
N LEU A 273 -7.45 1.95 25.94
CA LEU A 273 -7.24 0.84 26.88
C LEU A 273 -8.35 0.69 27.92
N VAL A 274 -9.20 1.71 28.10
CA VAL A 274 -10.26 1.76 29.13
C VAL A 274 -11.66 1.91 28.52
N ALA A 275 -12.00 1.04 27.56
CA ALA A 275 -13.23 1.09 26.76
C ALA A 275 -14.53 1.30 27.57
N LYS A 276 -14.67 0.63 28.73
CA LYS A 276 -15.87 0.74 29.58
C LYS A 276 -16.06 2.13 30.19
N TRP A 277 -14.98 2.86 30.43
CA TRP A 277 -14.98 4.17 31.06
C TRP A 277 -15.23 5.31 30.07
N LEU A 278 -15.06 5.08 28.77
CA LEU A 278 -15.16 6.13 27.76
C LEU A 278 -16.50 6.87 27.75
N SER A 279 -17.60 6.16 28.04
CA SER A 279 -18.93 6.79 28.20
C SER A 279 -19.04 7.71 29.42
N CYS A 280 -18.28 7.45 30.49
CA CYS A 280 -18.19 8.33 31.65
C CYS A 280 -17.33 9.56 31.32
N LEU A 281 -16.20 9.34 30.65
CA LEU A 281 -15.34 10.41 30.16
C LEU A 281 -16.10 11.39 29.26
N GLU A 282 -16.88 10.89 28.30
CA GLU A 282 -17.70 11.72 27.40
C GLU A 282 -18.65 12.63 28.20
N LYS A 283 -19.38 12.07 29.17
CA LYS A 283 -20.27 12.84 30.05
C LYS A 283 -19.53 13.88 30.90
N LYS A 284 -18.35 13.55 31.39
CA LYS A 284 -17.50 14.47 32.17
C LYS A 284 -17.00 15.62 31.31
N LEU A 285 -16.55 15.36 30.09
CA LEU A 285 -16.14 16.40 29.14
C LEU A 285 -17.32 17.31 28.77
N GLU A 286 -18.51 16.75 28.56
CA GLU A 286 -19.72 17.55 28.31
C GLU A 286 -20.09 18.40 29.52
N GLN A 287 -20.04 17.87 30.74
CA GLN A 287 -20.29 18.64 31.97
C GLN A 287 -19.30 19.79 32.17
N HIS A 288 -18.02 19.56 31.90
CA HIS A 288 -16.97 20.56 32.05
C HIS A 288 -16.85 21.52 30.87
N SER A 289 -17.64 21.31 29.81
CA SER A 289 -17.66 22.22 28.65
C SER A 289 -18.29 23.58 28.98
N GLU A 290 -19.20 23.62 29.95
CA GLU A 290 -19.93 24.81 30.39
C GLU A 290 -19.56 25.20 31.83
N GLY A 291 -19.24 26.47 32.08
CA GLY A 291 -19.00 26.99 33.43
C GLY A 291 -17.62 26.66 34.05
N SER A 292 -16.74 25.97 33.32
CA SER A 292 -15.35 25.74 33.73
C SER A 292 -14.46 26.98 33.55
N HIS A 293 -13.32 26.99 34.22
CA HIS A 293 -12.30 28.04 34.09
C HIS A 293 -11.83 28.19 32.63
N GLN A 294 -11.62 29.43 32.15
CA GLN A 294 -11.31 29.70 30.74
C GLN A 294 -9.99 29.08 30.27
N GLU A 295 -9.03 28.91 31.17
CA GLU A 295 -7.73 28.27 30.90
C GLU A 295 -7.74 26.73 30.97
N PHE A 296 -8.87 26.12 31.36
CA PHE A 296 -8.98 24.66 31.41
C PHE A 296 -8.76 24.06 30.02
N ARG A 297 -7.84 23.10 29.92
CA ARG A 297 -7.52 22.39 28.68
C ARG A 297 -7.40 20.90 28.93
N VAL A 298 -7.97 20.11 28.01
CA VAL A 298 -7.87 18.66 28.01
C VAL A 298 -7.23 18.18 26.72
N PHE A 299 -6.20 17.35 26.87
CA PHE A 299 -5.50 16.65 25.81
C PHE A 299 -5.78 15.16 25.96
N ILE A 300 -6.13 14.50 24.87
CA ILE A 300 -6.53 13.10 24.85
C ILE A 300 -5.67 12.40 23.80
N SER A 301 -5.17 11.19 24.08
CA SER A 301 -4.54 10.38 23.05
C SER A 301 -5.10 8.96 22.97
N ALA A 302 -5.22 8.47 21.73
CA ALA A 302 -5.61 7.11 21.45
C ALA A 302 -4.98 6.59 20.16
N GLU A 303 -4.77 5.28 20.10
CA GLU A 303 -4.49 4.60 18.84
C GLU A 303 -5.79 4.46 18.02
N PRO A 304 -5.72 4.59 16.68
CA PRO A 304 -6.85 4.33 15.81
C PRO A 304 -7.23 2.84 15.87
N ALA A 305 -8.53 2.56 15.74
CA ALA A 305 -9.02 1.20 15.66
C ALA A 305 -8.58 0.54 14.34
N PRO A 306 -8.25 -0.77 14.32
CA PRO A 306 -7.80 -1.46 13.10
C PRO A 306 -8.90 -1.59 12.04
N SER A 307 -10.17 -1.55 12.43
CA SER A 307 -11.32 -1.53 11.52
C SER A 307 -12.47 -0.68 12.08
N ALA A 308 -13.38 -0.24 11.19
CA ALA A 308 -14.56 0.54 11.57
C ALA A 308 -15.43 -0.17 12.63
N ASP A 309 -15.61 -1.49 12.51
CA ASP A 309 -16.42 -2.30 13.44
C ASP A 309 -15.77 -2.44 14.82
N SER A 310 -14.46 -2.25 14.91
CA SER A 310 -13.69 -2.31 16.17
C SER A 310 -13.54 -0.96 16.87
N HIS A 311 -14.16 0.09 16.34
CA HIS A 311 -14.05 1.42 16.91
C HIS A 311 -14.81 1.53 18.24
N ILE A 312 -14.09 1.91 19.31
CA ILE A 312 -14.61 1.96 20.68
C ILE A 312 -14.73 3.38 21.24
N ILE A 313 -14.18 4.39 20.56
CA ILE A 313 -14.19 5.77 21.07
C ILE A 313 -15.59 6.36 20.82
N PRO A 314 -16.25 6.91 21.86
CA PRO A 314 -17.54 7.57 21.70
C PRO A 314 -17.46 8.72 20.70
N GLN A 315 -18.46 8.79 19.84
CA GLN A 315 -18.53 9.77 18.77
C GLN A 315 -18.50 11.21 19.30
N GLY A 316 -19.15 11.51 20.43
CA GLY A 316 -19.18 12.86 20.99
C GLY A 316 -17.83 13.36 21.48
N ILE A 317 -16.90 12.47 21.88
CA ILE A 317 -15.51 12.85 22.19
C ILE A 317 -14.81 13.31 20.90
N LEU A 318 -15.00 12.59 19.80
CA LEU A 318 -14.37 12.91 18.52
C LEU A 318 -15.02 14.13 17.86
N GLU A 319 -16.34 14.31 17.94
CA GLU A 319 -17.05 15.45 17.37
C GLU A 319 -16.66 16.76 18.02
N ASN A 320 -16.56 16.79 19.36
CA ASN A 320 -16.27 18.00 20.12
C ASN A 320 -14.76 18.30 20.24
N SER A 321 -13.88 17.47 19.69
CA SER A 321 -12.43 17.66 19.79
C SER A 321 -11.78 18.17 18.50
N ILE A 322 -10.68 18.89 18.67
CA ILE A 322 -9.72 19.15 17.60
C ILE A 322 -8.88 17.90 17.43
N LYS A 323 -9.06 17.18 16.31
CA LYS A 323 -8.24 16.00 15.99
C LYS A 323 -6.90 16.43 15.40
N ILE A 324 -5.82 15.83 15.90
CA ILE A 324 -4.46 16.01 15.41
C ILE A 324 -3.86 14.62 15.18
N THR A 325 -3.53 14.33 13.94
CA THR A 325 -2.76 13.14 13.56
C THR A 325 -1.27 13.48 13.57
N ASN A 326 -0.47 12.73 14.33
CA ASN A 326 0.97 12.90 14.38
C ASN A 326 1.64 11.69 13.71
N GLU A 327 2.02 11.84 12.44
CA GLU A 327 2.67 10.81 11.64
C GLU A 327 4.14 11.16 11.36
N PRO A 328 5.03 10.16 11.24
CA PRO A 328 6.36 10.41 10.70
C PRO A 328 6.25 11.03 9.29
N PRO A 329 7.13 11.98 8.92
CA PRO A 329 7.15 12.52 7.58
C PRO A 329 7.46 11.41 6.56
N THR A 330 7.05 11.60 5.31
CA THR A 330 7.29 10.63 4.22
C THR A 330 8.47 11.08 3.36
N GLY A 331 9.21 10.12 2.80
CA GLY A 331 10.39 10.36 1.96
C GLY A 331 11.73 10.19 2.69
N MET A 332 12.78 9.85 1.94
CA MET A 332 14.12 9.59 2.46
C MET A 332 14.72 10.84 3.14
N HIS A 333 14.58 12.01 2.51
CA HIS A 333 15.15 13.27 2.99
C HIS A 333 14.68 13.59 4.42
N ALA A 334 13.36 13.67 4.63
CA ALA A 334 12.79 13.99 5.93
C ALA A 334 13.07 12.91 7.00
N ASN A 335 13.03 11.62 6.62
CA ASN A 335 13.31 10.53 7.57
C ASN A 335 14.78 10.46 7.97
N LEU A 336 15.71 10.79 7.08
CA LEU A 336 17.13 10.79 7.39
C LEU A 336 17.50 11.92 8.36
N HIS A 337 16.95 13.12 8.17
CA HIS A 337 17.07 14.20 9.16
C HIS A 337 16.45 13.79 10.49
N LYS A 338 15.24 13.24 10.48
CA LYS A 338 14.56 12.79 11.70
C LYS A 338 15.34 11.68 12.43
N ALA A 339 16.05 10.82 11.71
CA ALA A 339 16.91 9.80 12.30
C ALA A 339 18.09 10.46 13.03
N LEU A 340 18.74 11.46 12.41
CA LEU A 340 19.85 12.21 13.00
C LEU A 340 19.42 13.11 14.17
N ASP A 341 18.21 13.67 14.16
CA ASP A 341 17.66 14.52 15.24
C ASP A 341 17.55 13.81 16.60
N ASN A 342 17.72 12.49 16.64
CA ASN A 342 17.80 11.73 17.89
C ASN A 342 19.15 11.83 18.58
N PHE A 343 20.12 12.46 17.93
CA PHE A 343 21.49 12.63 18.39
C PHE A 343 21.86 14.12 18.39
N ASN A 344 22.98 14.44 19.03
CA ASN A 344 23.51 15.79 19.13
C ASN A 344 25.04 15.77 18.99
N GLN A 345 25.66 16.95 19.02
CA GLN A 345 27.12 17.07 18.92
C GLN A 345 27.84 16.22 19.98
N ASP A 346 27.37 16.25 21.22
CA ASP A 346 27.96 15.47 22.33
C ASP A 346 27.94 13.96 22.04
N THR A 347 26.89 13.46 21.38
CA THR A 347 26.80 12.05 20.99
C THR A 347 27.82 11.69 19.92
N LEU A 348 28.04 12.57 18.94
CA LEU A 348 29.01 12.35 17.86
C LEU A 348 30.46 12.32 18.37
N GLU A 349 30.73 13.01 19.48
CA GLU A 349 32.04 13.12 20.13
C GLU A 349 32.23 12.11 21.29
N LEU A 350 31.28 11.20 21.48
CA LEU A 350 31.27 10.25 22.60
C LEU A 350 32.40 9.21 22.52
N CYS A 351 32.75 8.76 21.30
CA CYS A 351 33.68 7.65 21.07
C CYS A 351 35.09 8.15 20.74
N ALA A 352 36.13 7.53 21.31
CA ALA A 352 37.51 7.87 21.01
C ALA A 352 37.90 7.58 19.54
N ARG A 353 37.17 6.65 18.90
CA ARG A 353 37.31 6.27 17.49
C ARG A 353 36.28 7.00 16.63
N GLU A 354 36.38 8.32 16.59
CA GLU A 354 35.37 9.20 16.00
C GLU A 354 35.05 8.85 14.53
N ASN A 355 36.06 8.55 13.72
CA ASN A 355 35.85 8.32 12.29
C ASN A 355 34.98 7.07 12.05
N GLU A 356 35.32 5.96 12.73
CA GLU A 356 34.57 4.71 12.64
C GLU A 356 33.17 4.85 13.25
N PHE A 357 33.06 5.49 14.42
CA PHE A 357 31.80 5.68 15.10
C PHE A 357 30.82 6.52 14.27
N LYS A 358 31.24 7.70 13.81
CA LYS A 358 30.37 8.62 13.05
C LYS A 358 29.99 8.04 11.68
N SER A 359 30.91 7.34 11.00
CA SER A 359 30.63 6.67 9.73
C SER A 359 29.55 5.59 9.86
N ILE A 360 29.68 4.73 10.88
CA ILE A 360 28.70 3.66 11.12
C ILE A 360 27.39 4.24 11.67
N LEU A 361 27.42 5.27 12.51
CA LEU A 361 26.22 5.97 13.00
C LEU A 361 25.42 6.57 11.83
N PHE A 362 26.08 7.25 10.90
CA PHE A 362 25.39 7.80 9.72
C PHE A 362 24.81 6.68 8.83
N ALA A 363 25.57 5.61 8.60
CA ALA A 363 25.07 4.43 7.88
C ALA A 363 23.85 3.78 8.58
N LEU A 364 23.82 3.76 9.92
CA LEU A 364 22.67 3.30 10.71
C LEU A 364 21.47 4.24 10.61
N CYS A 365 21.69 5.56 10.57
CA CYS A 365 20.62 6.52 10.34
C CYS A 365 19.99 6.34 8.95
N TYR A 366 20.84 6.15 7.92
CA TYR A 366 20.39 5.83 6.57
C TYR A 366 19.64 4.49 6.52
N PHE A 367 20.20 3.45 7.13
CA PHE A 367 19.53 2.15 7.26
C PHE A 367 18.15 2.28 7.94
N HIS A 368 18.06 3.03 9.04
CA HIS A 368 16.80 3.27 9.75
C HIS A 368 15.77 3.97 8.85
N ALA A 369 16.17 5.01 8.12
CA ALA A 369 15.32 5.71 7.17
C ALA A 369 14.87 4.77 6.03
N VAL A 370 15.77 3.92 5.51
CA VAL A 370 15.47 2.92 4.48
C VAL A 370 14.43 1.91 4.97
N VAL A 371 14.64 1.27 6.13
CA VAL A 371 13.73 0.21 6.60
C VAL A 371 12.35 0.76 6.93
N ALA A 372 12.28 1.99 7.45
CA ALA A 372 11.02 2.68 7.75
C ALA A 372 10.25 3.04 6.48
N GLU A 373 10.90 3.64 5.49
CA GLU A 373 10.22 4.10 4.26
C GLU A 373 9.96 2.99 3.27
N ARG A 374 10.79 1.95 3.23
CA ARG A 374 10.65 0.84 2.28
C ARG A 374 9.31 0.10 2.40
N ARG A 375 8.63 0.18 3.55
CA ARG A 375 7.26 -0.34 3.74
C ARG A 375 6.24 0.23 2.73
N LYS A 376 6.50 1.43 2.17
CA LYS A 376 5.61 2.05 1.17
C LYS A 376 5.50 1.23 -0.11
N PHE A 377 6.52 0.46 -0.47
CA PHE A 377 6.51 -0.39 -1.67
C PHE A 377 5.76 -1.72 -1.47
N GLY A 378 5.01 -1.87 -0.39
CA GLY A 378 4.23 -3.05 -0.08
C GLY A 378 5.09 -4.31 -0.02
N PRO A 379 4.59 -5.47 -0.50
CA PRO A 379 5.31 -6.75 -0.49
C PRO A 379 6.66 -6.74 -1.21
N GLN A 380 6.88 -5.87 -2.20
CA GLN A 380 8.19 -5.74 -2.86
C GLN A 380 9.23 -5.07 -1.93
N GLY A 381 8.76 -4.19 -1.05
CA GLY A 381 9.57 -3.60 0.01
C GLY A 381 9.83 -4.59 1.14
N TRP A 382 8.75 -5.04 1.80
CA TRP A 382 8.75 -6.02 2.90
C TRP A 382 7.53 -6.93 2.73
N ASN A 383 7.69 -8.24 2.89
CA ASN A 383 6.57 -9.19 2.83
C ASN A 383 5.51 -8.90 3.91
N ARG A 384 5.93 -8.37 5.06
CA ARG A 384 5.04 -7.91 6.14
C ARG A 384 5.41 -6.52 6.62
N SER A 385 4.46 -5.84 7.25
CA SER A 385 4.71 -4.55 7.90
C SER A 385 5.27 -4.77 9.30
N TYR A 386 6.44 -4.18 9.60
CA TYR A 386 7.09 -4.26 10.90
C TYR A 386 7.10 -2.88 11.61
N PRO A 387 6.95 -2.85 12.94
CA PRO A 387 6.89 -1.61 13.72
C PRO A 387 8.29 -1.11 14.13
N PHE A 388 9.19 -0.92 13.16
CA PHE A 388 10.51 -0.32 13.43
C PHE A 388 10.34 1.08 14.01
N ASN A 389 11.11 1.39 15.06
CA ASN A 389 10.97 2.63 15.80
C ASN A 389 12.34 3.24 16.17
N THR A 390 12.31 4.47 16.64
CA THR A 390 13.50 5.25 17.03
C THR A 390 14.31 4.61 18.17
N GLY A 391 13.66 3.81 19.03
CA GLY A 391 14.32 3.01 20.05
C GLY A 391 15.32 2.03 19.45
N ASP A 392 14.96 1.37 18.33
CA ASP A 392 15.85 0.43 17.64
C ASP A 392 17.14 1.13 17.17
N LEU A 393 17.03 2.35 16.64
CA LEU A 393 18.17 3.16 16.19
C LEU A 393 19.04 3.62 17.37
N THR A 394 18.45 4.24 18.38
CA THR A 394 19.18 4.82 19.51
C THR A 394 19.91 3.76 20.33
N ILE A 395 19.29 2.60 20.58
CA ILE A 395 19.94 1.50 21.27
C ILE A 395 21.05 0.89 20.39
N SER A 396 20.86 0.80 19.06
CA SER A 396 21.92 0.33 18.14
C SER A 396 23.16 1.22 18.20
N VAL A 397 23.01 2.54 18.28
CA VAL A 397 24.13 3.48 18.42
C VAL A 397 24.83 3.33 19.78
N ASN A 398 24.08 3.09 20.86
CA ASN A 398 24.69 2.78 22.17
C ASN A 398 25.48 1.48 22.15
N VAL A 399 24.97 0.44 21.47
CA VAL A 399 25.69 -0.83 21.27
C VAL A 399 26.94 -0.62 20.43
N LEU A 400 26.85 0.17 19.36
CA LEU A 400 28.00 0.56 18.53
C LEU A 400 29.12 1.17 19.38
N TYR A 401 28.79 2.16 20.21
CA TYR A 401 29.76 2.80 21.10
C TYR A 401 30.45 1.78 22.01
N ASN A 402 29.66 0.97 22.73
CA ASN A 402 30.20 -0.02 23.67
C ASN A 402 31.13 -1.03 22.99
N TYR A 403 30.79 -1.47 21.77
CA TYR A 403 31.62 -2.42 21.03
C TYR A 403 32.89 -1.79 20.46
N LEU A 404 32.86 -0.52 20.02
CA LEU A 404 34.05 0.17 19.54
C LEU A 404 35.04 0.48 20.66
N GLU A 405 34.56 0.82 21.86
CA GLU A 405 35.41 1.05 23.03
C GLU A 405 36.00 -0.26 23.59
N ALA A 406 35.24 -1.36 23.55
CA ALA A 406 35.69 -2.65 24.06
C ALA A 406 36.68 -3.38 23.13
N ASN A 407 36.75 -3.03 21.84
CA ASN A 407 37.50 -3.77 20.84
C ASN A 407 38.51 -2.89 20.07
N SER A 408 39.72 -3.42 19.90
CA SER A 408 40.80 -2.74 19.16
C SER A 408 40.54 -2.60 17.65
N LYS A 409 39.67 -3.44 17.08
CA LYS A 409 39.25 -3.41 15.68
C LYS A 409 37.73 -3.37 15.62
N VAL A 410 37.17 -2.85 14.54
CA VAL A 410 35.71 -2.84 14.35
C VAL A 410 35.22 -4.28 14.15
N PRO A 411 34.35 -4.82 15.01
CA PRO A 411 33.82 -6.17 14.87
C PRO A 411 32.60 -6.18 13.93
N TYR A 412 32.83 -6.02 12.61
CA TYR A 412 31.76 -5.84 11.62
C TYR A 412 30.72 -6.97 11.62
N ASP A 413 31.13 -8.24 11.73
CA ASP A 413 30.19 -9.37 11.75
C ASP A 413 29.28 -9.32 12.99
N ASP A 414 29.84 -9.04 14.17
CA ASP A 414 29.09 -8.95 15.42
C ASP A 414 28.10 -7.78 15.39
N LEU A 415 28.55 -6.60 14.92
CA LEU A 415 27.68 -5.43 14.78
C LEU A 415 26.51 -5.70 13.84
N ARG A 416 26.78 -6.30 12.66
CA ARG A 416 25.73 -6.67 11.69
C ARG A 416 24.76 -7.70 12.29
N TYR A 417 25.25 -8.66 13.05
CA TYR A 417 24.40 -9.63 13.76
C TYR A 417 23.52 -8.94 14.81
N LEU A 418 24.10 -8.11 15.68
CA LEU A 418 23.35 -7.41 16.73
C LEU A 418 22.27 -6.51 16.14
N PHE A 419 22.60 -5.69 15.14
CA PHE A 419 21.65 -4.78 14.52
C PHE A 419 20.58 -5.55 13.72
N GLY A 420 21.00 -6.52 12.91
CA GLY A 420 20.13 -7.21 11.95
C GLY A 420 19.28 -8.33 12.53
N GLU A 421 19.84 -9.13 13.45
CA GLU A 421 19.19 -10.34 13.99
C GLU A 421 18.51 -10.08 15.33
N ILE A 422 19.02 -9.14 16.13
CA ILE A 422 18.51 -8.86 17.49
C ILE A 422 17.67 -7.59 17.50
N MET A 423 18.25 -6.42 17.16
CA MET A 423 17.55 -5.14 17.29
C MET A 423 16.39 -5.04 16.31
N TYR A 424 16.69 -4.99 15.01
CA TYR A 424 15.66 -4.93 13.98
C TYR A 424 15.06 -6.32 13.72
N GLY A 425 15.90 -7.36 13.74
CA GLY A 425 15.48 -8.75 13.53
C GLY A 425 14.55 -9.31 14.60
N GLY A 426 14.51 -8.72 15.79
CA GLY A 426 13.54 -9.06 16.83
C GLY A 426 12.09 -8.78 16.45
N HIS A 427 11.86 -7.82 15.53
CA HIS A 427 10.54 -7.50 15.00
C HIS A 427 10.15 -8.38 13.80
N ILE A 428 11.13 -8.96 13.10
CA ILE A 428 10.95 -9.59 11.80
C ILE A 428 10.53 -11.06 11.98
N THR A 429 9.40 -11.41 11.38
CA THR A 429 8.81 -12.77 11.49
C THR A 429 8.91 -13.59 10.20
N ASP A 430 9.19 -12.96 9.05
CA ASP A 430 9.36 -13.63 7.76
C ASP A 430 10.85 -13.82 7.45
N ASP A 431 11.24 -15.04 7.05
CA ASP A 431 12.65 -15.37 6.80
C ASP A 431 13.25 -14.61 5.60
N TRP A 432 12.44 -14.29 4.58
CA TRP A 432 12.93 -13.50 3.43
C TRP A 432 13.14 -12.05 3.79
N ASP A 433 12.27 -11.50 4.64
CA ASP A 433 12.47 -10.17 5.20
C ASP A 433 13.69 -10.14 6.14
N ARG A 434 13.94 -11.21 6.89
CA ARG A 434 15.14 -11.34 7.74
C ARG A 434 16.41 -11.35 6.89
N ARG A 435 16.40 -12.11 5.78
CA ARG A 435 17.46 -12.10 4.77
C ARG A 435 17.67 -10.70 4.19
N LEU A 436 16.60 -9.97 3.88
CA LEU A 436 16.67 -8.59 3.37
C LEU A 436 17.33 -7.63 4.38
N CYS A 437 16.88 -7.65 5.63
CA CYS A 437 17.43 -6.84 6.73
C CYS A 437 18.94 -7.08 6.89
N LYS A 438 19.36 -8.35 6.93
CA LYS A 438 20.77 -8.73 7.01
C LYS A 438 21.56 -8.22 5.81
N THR A 439 21.02 -8.35 4.61
CA THR A 439 21.69 -7.93 3.37
C THR A 439 21.97 -6.42 3.36
N TYR A 440 21.04 -5.59 3.86
CA TYR A 440 21.30 -4.16 3.99
C TYR A 440 22.52 -3.86 4.84
N LEU A 441 22.62 -4.51 6.01
CA LEU A 441 23.72 -4.28 6.93
C LEU A 441 25.03 -4.84 6.37
N GLU A 442 24.99 -5.94 5.61
CA GLU A 442 26.15 -6.45 4.86
C GLU A 442 26.65 -5.47 3.79
N GLU A 443 25.75 -4.76 3.10
CA GLU A 443 26.13 -3.79 2.08
C GLU A 443 26.53 -2.42 2.65
N PHE A 444 25.92 -2.00 3.75
CA PHE A 444 26.17 -0.69 4.37
C PHE A 444 27.29 -0.68 5.40
N ILE A 445 27.50 -1.77 6.15
CA ILE A 445 28.46 -1.83 7.27
C ILE A 445 29.53 -2.86 6.95
N LYS A 446 30.57 -2.42 6.25
CA LYS A 446 31.67 -3.26 5.77
C LYS A 446 33.02 -2.54 5.82
N PRO A 447 34.15 -3.26 5.89
CA PRO A 447 35.48 -2.65 6.01
C PRO A 447 35.79 -1.57 4.98
N GLU A 448 35.30 -1.75 3.75
CA GLU A 448 35.51 -0.85 2.61
C GLU A 448 34.94 0.56 2.85
N MET A 449 34.02 0.73 3.82
CA MET A 449 33.43 2.02 4.15
C MET A 449 34.44 3.04 4.71
N LEU A 450 35.58 2.57 5.23
CA LEU A 450 36.65 3.42 5.76
C LEU A 450 37.83 3.57 4.78
N GLU A 451 37.90 2.71 3.75
CA GLU A 451 39.03 2.60 2.83
C GLU A 451 38.72 3.15 1.42
N GLY A 452 37.45 3.40 1.09
CA GLY A 452 37.04 3.92 -0.22
C GLY A 452 35.71 4.69 -0.20
N GLU A 453 35.29 5.14 -1.37
CA GLU A 453 33.98 5.79 -1.57
C GLU A 453 32.86 4.73 -1.58
N LEU A 454 32.32 4.42 -0.39
CA LEU A 454 31.12 3.63 -0.27
C LEU A 454 29.90 4.49 -0.62
N PHE A 455 29.04 3.99 -1.51
CA PHE A 455 27.76 4.60 -1.82
C PHE A 455 26.64 3.89 -1.06
N LEU A 456 25.87 4.64 -0.28
CA LEU A 456 24.67 4.13 0.40
C LEU A 456 23.51 3.96 -0.59
N ALA A 457 23.50 4.80 -1.63
CA ALA A 457 22.65 4.67 -2.81
C ALA A 457 23.34 5.26 -4.04
N PRO A 458 22.89 4.95 -5.27
CA PRO A 458 23.40 5.58 -6.48
C PRO A 458 23.37 7.11 -6.37
N GLY A 459 24.54 7.76 -6.45
CA GLY A 459 24.67 9.21 -6.32
C GLY A 459 24.69 9.75 -4.88
N PHE A 460 24.68 8.89 -3.87
CA PHE A 460 24.78 9.28 -2.45
C PHE A 460 25.92 8.56 -1.73
N PRO A 461 27.13 9.16 -1.69
CA PRO A 461 28.26 8.60 -0.97
C PRO A 461 28.05 8.66 0.55
N LEU A 462 28.76 7.80 1.28
CA LEU A 462 28.86 7.91 2.73
C LEU A 462 29.67 9.17 3.07
N PRO A 463 29.15 10.11 3.89
CA PRO A 463 29.90 11.30 4.27
C PRO A 463 31.10 10.93 5.16
N GLY A 464 32.15 11.75 5.08
CA GLY A 464 33.27 11.67 6.01
C GLY A 464 32.90 12.14 7.44
N ASN A 465 33.92 12.32 8.27
CA ASN A 465 33.76 12.88 9.61
C ASN A 465 33.30 14.35 9.51
N MET A 466 32.08 14.64 9.99
CA MET A 466 31.47 15.97 10.04
C MET A 466 30.91 16.25 11.44
N ASP A 467 30.59 17.51 11.72
CA ASP A 467 29.81 17.90 12.90
C ASP A 467 28.30 17.70 12.64
N TYR A 468 27.49 17.86 13.70
CA TYR A 468 26.05 17.63 13.63
C TYR A 468 25.38 18.47 12.53
N ASN A 469 25.66 19.76 12.47
CA ASN A 469 25.10 20.64 11.44
C ASN A 469 25.62 20.29 10.04
N GLY A 470 26.90 19.89 9.93
CA GLY A 470 27.50 19.43 8.68
C GLY A 470 26.79 18.21 8.09
N TYR A 471 26.36 17.25 8.92
CA TYR A 471 25.57 16.11 8.43
C TYR A 471 24.20 16.53 7.89
N HIS A 472 23.50 17.47 8.53
CA HIS A 472 22.24 18.00 7.99
C HIS A 472 22.46 18.71 6.65
N GLN A 473 23.46 19.59 6.57
CA GLN A 473 23.79 20.29 5.33
C GLN A 473 24.18 19.32 4.20
N TYR A 474 24.93 18.27 4.53
CA TYR A 474 25.30 17.23 3.57
C TYR A 474 24.08 16.52 2.95
N ILE A 475 23.06 16.23 3.77
CA ILE A 475 21.81 15.63 3.29
C ILE A 475 21.09 16.59 2.34
N ASP A 476 20.96 17.86 2.71
CA ASP A 476 20.30 18.88 1.88
C ASP A 476 21.00 19.08 0.52
N ASP A 477 22.33 19.04 0.49
CA ASP A 477 23.11 19.33 -0.70
C ASP A 477 23.34 18.10 -1.59
N THR A 478 23.44 16.90 -1.01
CA THR A 478 23.97 15.71 -1.70
C THR A 478 22.92 14.62 -1.92
N LEU A 479 21.85 14.55 -1.11
CA LEU A 479 20.85 13.49 -1.27
C LEU A 479 20.12 13.66 -2.61
N PRO A 480 20.13 12.64 -3.49
CA PRO A 480 19.42 12.69 -4.76
C PRO A 480 17.91 12.87 -4.55
N ALA A 481 17.23 13.29 -5.64
CA ALA A 481 15.77 13.31 -5.66
C ALA A 481 15.21 11.92 -5.29
N GLU A 482 14.11 11.96 -4.53
CA GLU A 482 13.41 10.77 -4.06
C GLU A 482 13.18 9.77 -5.20
N SER A 483 13.71 8.55 -5.05
CA SER A 483 13.53 7.48 -6.01
C SER A 483 13.68 6.11 -5.34
N PRO A 484 13.12 5.03 -5.93
CA PRO A 484 13.28 3.66 -5.41
C PRO A 484 14.74 3.24 -5.21
N TYR A 485 15.68 3.82 -5.95
CA TYR A 485 17.11 3.54 -5.82
C TYR A 485 17.67 3.86 -4.43
N LEU A 486 17.12 4.87 -3.74
CA LEU A 486 17.52 5.21 -2.36
C LEU A 486 17.25 4.03 -1.40
N TYR A 487 16.30 3.17 -1.75
CA TYR A 487 15.93 1.99 -0.99
C TYR A 487 16.50 0.70 -1.61
N GLY A 488 17.40 0.77 -2.59
CA GLY A 488 17.91 -0.41 -3.30
C GLY A 488 16.90 -1.08 -4.23
N LEU A 489 15.78 -0.42 -4.58
CA LEU A 489 14.76 -0.92 -5.49
C LEU A 489 14.93 -0.36 -6.91
N HIS A 490 14.43 -1.10 -7.90
CA HIS A 490 14.31 -0.60 -9.27
C HIS A 490 13.14 0.41 -9.38
N PRO A 491 13.20 1.46 -10.22
CA PRO A 491 12.13 2.46 -10.39
C PRO A 491 10.74 1.90 -10.70
N ASN A 492 10.67 0.70 -11.29
CA ASN A 492 9.41 -0.01 -11.51
C ASN A 492 8.62 -0.28 -10.22
N ALA A 493 9.28 -0.39 -9.06
CA ALA A 493 8.62 -0.60 -7.78
C ALA A 493 7.65 0.54 -7.44
N GLU A 494 8.02 1.78 -7.80
CA GLU A 494 7.19 2.95 -7.57
C GLU A 494 5.96 2.98 -8.48
N ILE A 495 6.08 2.55 -9.74
CA ILE A 495 4.95 2.52 -10.69
C ILE A 495 3.80 1.67 -10.13
N GLY A 496 4.12 0.46 -9.63
CA GLY A 496 3.11 -0.44 -9.06
C GLY A 496 2.44 0.16 -7.82
N PHE A 497 3.25 0.66 -6.89
CA PHE A 497 2.77 1.32 -5.67
C PHE A 497 1.87 2.52 -5.98
N LEU A 498 2.35 3.47 -6.79
CA LEU A 498 1.61 4.69 -7.09
C LEU A 498 0.32 4.40 -7.89
N THR A 499 0.35 3.40 -8.77
CA THR A 499 -0.87 2.95 -9.47
C THR A 499 -1.91 2.51 -8.44
N GLN A 500 -1.55 1.62 -7.51
CA GLN A 500 -2.48 1.16 -6.48
C GLN A 500 -2.96 2.29 -5.56
N THR A 501 -2.08 3.21 -5.17
CA THR A 501 -2.46 4.38 -4.37
C THR A 501 -3.47 5.26 -5.12
N SER A 502 -3.28 5.47 -6.43
CA SER A 502 -4.24 6.20 -7.25
C SER A 502 -5.58 5.48 -7.39
N GLU A 503 -5.58 4.16 -7.59
CA GLU A 503 -6.80 3.35 -7.65
C GLU A 503 -7.59 3.45 -6.35
N LYS A 504 -6.89 3.34 -5.20
CA LYS A 504 -7.50 3.48 -3.88
C LYS A 504 -8.12 4.87 -3.72
N LEU A 505 -7.40 5.92 -4.09
CA LEU A 505 -7.90 7.30 -4.03
C LEU A 505 -9.22 7.45 -4.80
N PHE A 506 -9.25 7.06 -6.08
CA PHE A 506 -10.44 7.22 -6.90
C PHE A 506 -11.60 6.34 -6.44
N ARG A 507 -11.31 5.12 -5.98
CA ARG A 507 -12.32 4.22 -5.40
C ARG A 507 -12.95 4.82 -4.14
N THR A 508 -12.15 5.33 -3.21
CA THR A 508 -12.67 5.98 -2.01
C THR A 508 -13.47 7.23 -2.36
N VAL A 509 -13.04 8.02 -3.33
CA VAL A 509 -13.82 9.16 -3.83
C VAL A 509 -15.16 8.73 -4.45
N LEU A 510 -15.17 7.61 -5.19
CA LEU A 510 -16.38 7.02 -5.76
C LEU A 510 -17.35 6.54 -4.67
N GLU A 511 -16.84 5.87 -3.63
CA GLU A 511 -17.63 5.39 -2.48
C GLU A 511 -18.24 6.53 -1.67
N MET A 512 -17.59 7.71 -1.66
CA MET A 512 -18.09 8.93 -1.02
C MET A 512 -19.16 9.67 -1.85
N GLN A 513 -19.42 9.29 -3.11
CA GLN A 513 -20.46 9.95 -3.90
C GLN A 513 -21.87 9.59 -3.38
N PRO A 514 -22.85 10.52 -3.48
CA PRO A 514 -24.22 10.25 -3.01
C PRO A 514 -24.87 9.12 -3.83
N ARG A 515 -25.39 8.10 -3.14
CA ARG A 515 -25.97 6.89 -3.74
C ARG A 515 -27.16 7.17 -4.69
N ASP A 516 -27.85 8.30 -4.52
CA ASP A 516 -29.05 8.66 -5.26
C ASP A 516 -28.80 9.51 -6.52
N THR A 517 -27.56 9.93 -6.79
CA THR A 517 -27.24 10.79 -7.94
C THR A 517 -27.31 10.09 -9.30
N ASN A 518 -27.51 8.77 -9.32
CA ASN A 518 -27.76 7.99 -10.54
C ASN A 518 -29.24 8.01 -10.99
N THR A 519 -30.11 8.79 -10.34
CA THR A 519 -31.49 9.02 -10.80
C THR A 519 -31.63 10.22 -11.73
N GLY A 520 -30.58 10.55 -12.48
CA GLY A 520 -30.71 11.40 -13.67
C GLY A 520 -31.48 10.64 -14.74
N GLU A 521 -32.41 11.31 -15.43
CA GLU A 521 -33.34 10.79 -16.47
C GLU A 521 -32.67 10.21 -17.75
N GLY A 522 -31.41 9.77 -17.67
CA GLY A 522 -30.74 9.00 -18.72
C GLY A 522 -30.82 7.50 -18.41
N GLY A 523 -31.66 6.78 -19.15
CA GLY A 523 -31.95 5.34 -18.97
C GLY A 523 -30.75 4.39 -19.04
N GLY A 524 -29.91 4.39 -18.01
CA GLY A 524 -28.95 3.34 -17.72
C GLY A 524 -29.62 2.18 -16.99
N ALA A 525 -29.19 0.95 -17.28
CA ALA A 525 -29.66 -0.25 -16.60
C ALA A 525 -29.53 -0.12 -15.07
N THR A 526 -30.54 -0.59 -14.35
CA THR A 526 -30.56 -0.59 -12.88
C THR A 526 -29.42 -1.44 -12.33
N ARG A 527 -29.08 -1.24 -11.05
CA ARG A 527 -28.04 -2.02 -10.37
C ARG A 527 -28.35 -3.51 -10.43
N GLU A 528 -29.60 -3.85 -10.18
CA GLU A 528 -30.15 -5.19 -10.18
C GLU A 528 -30.04 -5.82 -11.58
N GLU A 529 -30.39 -5.07 -12.63
CA GLU A 529 -30.27 -5.52 -14.03
C GLU A 529 -28.83 -5.85 -14.42
N LYS A 530 -27.87 -4.99 -14.04
CA LYS A 530 -26.44 -5.23 -14.31
C LYS A 530 -25.92 -6.48 -13.60
N VAL A 531 -26.26 -6.63 -12.33
CA VAL A 531 -25.87 -7.82 -11.56
C VAL A 531 -26.51 -9.07 -12.14
N LYS A 532 -27.78 -9.01 -12.53
CA LYS A 532 -28.50 -10.13 -13.15
C LYS A 532 -27.86 -10.57 -14.47
N ALA A 533 -27.48 -9.63 -15.33
CA ALA A 533 -26.80 -9.94 -16.58
C ALA A 533 -25.44 -10.65 -16.37
N LEU A 534 -24.62 -10.17 -15.43
CA LEU A 534 -23.34 -10.80 -15.09
C LEU A 534 -23.52 -12.17 -14.45
N LEU A 535 -24.51 -12.31 -13.58
CA LEU A 535 -24.87 -13.58 -12.94
C LEU A 535 -25.24 -14.63 -13.98
N ASP A 536 -26.08 -14.26 -14.97
CA ASP A 536 -26.52 -15.16 -16.03
C ASP A 536 -25.33 -15.58 -16.92
N GLU A 537 -24.45 -14.64 -17.27
CA GLU A 537 -23.23 -14.93 -18.02
C GLU A 537 -22.32 -15.93 -17.29
N ILE A 538 -22.13 -15.77 -15.97
CA ILE A 538 -21.31 -16.67 -15.18
C ILE A 538 -21.93 -18.07 -15.13
N LEU A 539 -23.24 -18.16 -14.87
CA LEU A 539 -23.95 -19.44 -14.79
C LEU A 539 -23.99 -20.18 -16.14
N GLU A 540 -24.07 -19.46 -17.26
CA GLU A 540 -24.06 -20.05 -18.61
C GLU A 540 -22.68 -20.60 -18.99
N LYS A 541 -21.61 -19.88 -18.64
CA LYS A 541 -20.24 -20.26 -19.05
C LYS A 541 -19.58 -21.30 -18.14
N LEU A 542 -20.06 -21.48 -16.91
CA LEU A 542 -19.46 -22.44 -15.97
C LEU A 542 -19.73 -23.88 -16.41
N THR A 543 -18.69 -24.69 -16.58
CA THR A 543 -18.82 -26.10 -16.97
C THR A 543 -19.36 -26.99 -15.85
N ASP A 544 -19.64 -28.25 -16.18
CA ASP A 544 -20.10 -29.25 -15.21
C ASP A 544 -18.98 -29.73 -14.27
N GLU A 545 -19.39 -30.30 -13.14
CA GLU A 545 -18.45 -30.81 -12.14
C GLU A 545 -17.68 -32.04 -12.66
N PHE A 546 -16.42 -32.16 -12.26
CA PHE A 546 -15.60 -33.33 -12.57
C PHE A 546 -16.17 -34.57 -11.85
N ASN A 547 -16.55 -35.60 -12.62
CA ASN A 547 -17.02 -36.87 -12.06
C ASN A 547 -15.84 -37.70 -11.52
N ILE A 548 -15.43 -37.42 -10.28
CA ILE A 548 -14.26 -38.04 -9.63
C ILE A 548 -14.34 -39.58 -9.65
N PRO A 549 -15.47 -40.24 -9.31
CA PRO A 549 -15.58 -41.71 -9.41
C PRO A 549 -15.29 -42.27 -10.81
N GLU A 550 -15.81 -41.62 -11.86
CA GLU A 550 -15.57 -42.05 -13.24
C GLU A 550 -14.10 -41.84 -13.66
N LEU A 551 -13.53 -40.70 -13.29
CA LEU A 551 -12.13 -40.39 -13.53
C LEU A 551 -11.19 -41.38 -12.82
N MET A 552 -11.51 -41.76 -11.58
CA MET A 552 -10.75 -42.77 -10.83
C MET A 552 -10.82 -44.16 -11.46
N ALA A 553 -11.95 -44.50 -12.11
CA ALA A 553 -12.10 -45.78 -12.80
C ALA A 553 -11.29 -45.87 -14.11
N LYS A 554 -10.91 -44.73 -14.71
CA LYS A 554 -10.09 -44.67 -15.93
C LYS A 554 -8.59 -44.87 -15.69
N VAL A 555 -8.14 -44.80 -14.42
CA VAL A 555 -6.72 -44.86 -14.06
C VAL A 555 -6.33 -46.26 -13.60
N GLU A 556 -5.42 -46.90 -14.34
CA GLU A 556 -4.86 -48.21 -13.96
C GLU A 556 -3.79 -48.09 -12.85
N GLU A 557 -2.85 -47.14 -12.99
CA GLU A 557 -1.76 -46.92 -12.03
C GLU A 557 -1.83 -45.51 -11.43
N ARG A 558 -1.81 -45.42 -10.09
CA ARG A 558 -1.83 -44.14 -9.38
C ARG A 558 -0.43 -43.56 -9.22
N THR A 559 -0.01 -42.77 -10.19
CA THR A 559 1.23 -41.98 -10.10
C THR A 559 1.04 -40.73 -9.21
N PRO A 560 2.12 -40.16 -8.65
CA PRO A 560 2.04 -38.90 -7.89
C PRO A 560 1.36 -37.76 -8.66
N TYR A 561 1.60 -37.66 -9.98
CA TYR A 561 0.98 -36.66 -10.84
C TYR A 561 -0.54 -36.80 -10.93
N ILE A 562 -1.03 -38.04 -11.04
CA ILE A 562 -2.47 -38.32 -11.11
C ILE A 562 -3.16 -37.99 -9.78
N VAL A 563 -2.50 -38.25 -8.65
CA VAL A 563 -3.04 -37.87 -7.34
C VAL A 563 -3.21 -36.35 -7.23
N VAL A 564 -2.27 -35.56 -7.78
CA VAL A 564 -2.41 -34.10 -7.85
C VAL A 564 -3.61 -33.71 -8.71
N ALA A 565 -3.79 -34.31 -9.88
CA ALA A 565 -4.95 -34.03 -10.74
C ALA A 565 -6.28 -34.26 -10.02
N PHE A 566 -6.43 -35.36 -9.28
CA PHE A 566 -7.65 -35.63 -8.49
C PHE A 566 -7.89 -34.58 -7.41
N GLN A 567 -6.87 -34.21 -6.64
CA GLN A 567 -6.99 -33.19 -5.59
C GLN A 567 -7.39 -31.83 -6.17
N GLU A 568 -6.86 -31.48 -7.33
CA GLU A 568 -7.19 -30.25 -8.04
C GLU A 568 -8.64 -30.27 -8.57
N CYS A 569 -9.12 -31.40 -9.09
CA CYS A 569 -10.52 -31.57 -9.51
C CYS A 569 -11.50 -31.45 -8.33
N GLU A 570 -11.19 -32.07 -7.20
CA GLU A 570 -12.01 -31.98 -5.99
C GLU A 570 -12.12 -30.53 -5.50
N ARG A 571 -11.00 -29.79 -5.45
CA ARG A 571 -11.00 -28.37 -5.09
C ARG A 571 -11.77 -27.51 -6.09
N MET A 572 -11.62 -27.80 -7.38
CA MET A 572 -12.36 -27.11 -8.42
C MET A 572 -13.87 -27.30 -8.26
N ASN A 573 -14.32 -28.53 -8.02
CA ASN A 573 -15.74 -28.83 -7.74
C ASN A 573 -16.26 -28.08 -6.52
N ILE A 574 -15.49 -28.02 -5.42
CA ILE A 574 -15.89 -27.27 -4.22
C ILE A 574 -16.12 -25.79 -4.54
N LEU A 575 -15.23 -25.18 -5.33
CA LEU A 575 -15.36 -23.78 -5.73
C LEU A 575 -16.54 -23.56 -6.69
N THR A 576 -16.63 -24.34 -7.76
CA THR A 576 -17.66 -24.16 -8.79
C THR A 576 -19.06 -24.45 -8.24
N SER A 577 -19.19 -25.43 -7.35
CA SER A 577 -20.47 -25.74 -6.68
C SER A 577 -20.95 -24.58 -5.78
N GLU A 578 -20.04 -23.95 -5.03
CA GLU A 578 -20.35 -22.76 -4.22
C GLU A 578 -20.79 -21.57 -5.11
N ILE A 579 -20.11 -21.34 -6.23
CA ILE A 579 -20.47 -20.29 -7.20
C ILE A 579 -21.88 -20.56 -7.74
N LYS A 580 -22.15 -21.78 -8.23
CA LYS A 580 -23.48 -22.15 -8.76
C LYS A 580 -24.57 -21.98 -7.70
N ARG A 581 -24.33 -22.45 -6.46
CA ARG A 581 -25.32 -22.35 -5.36
C ARG A 581 -25.64 -20.89 -5.04
N SER A 582 -24.62 -20.10 -4.72
CA SER A 582 -24.79 -18.71 -4.27
C SER A 582 -25.40 -17.81 -5.34
N LEU A 583 -25.05 -18.00 -6.62
CA LEU A 583 -25.68 -17.26 -7.72
C LEU A 583 -27.14 -17.67 -7.96
N ARG A 584 -27.49 -18.96 -7.85
CA ARG A 584 -28.89 -19.39 -7.96
C ARG A 584 -29.75 -18.82 -6.84
N GLU A 585 -29.22 -18.79 -5.61
CA GLU A 585 -29.89 -18.18 -4.46
C GLU A 585 -30.10 -16.67 -4.67
N LEU A 586 -29.08 -15.94 -5.15
CA LEU A 586 -29.19 -14.53 -5.48
C LEU A 586 -30.22 -14.28 -6.60
N ASP A 587 -30.25 -15.12 -7.64
CA ASP A 587 -31.24 -15.00 -8.72
C ASP A 587 -32.69 -15.13 -8.20
N LEU A 588 -32.94 -16.09 -7.31
CA LEU A 588 -34.24 -16.25 -6.65
C LEU A 588 -34.57 -15.07 -5.74
N GLY A 589 -33.56 -14.50 -5.06
CA GLY A 589 -33.71 -13.28 -4.26
C GLY A 589 -34.10 -12.06 -5.11
N LEU A 590 -33.44 -11.87 -6.26
CA LEU A 590 -33.75 -10.79 -7.20
C LEU A 590 -35.14 -10.93 -7.85
N LYS A 591 -35.63 -12.16 -8.02
CA LYS A 591 -37.01 -12.44 -8.48
C LYS A 591 -38.07 -12.26 -7.39
N GLY A 592 -37.66 -12.09 -6.13
CA GLY A 592 -38.57 -12.03 -4.97
C GLY A 592 -39.11 -13.39 -4.53
N GLU A 593 -38.54 -14.49 -5.01
CA GLU A 593 -38.91 -15.86 -4.62
C GLU A 593 -38.22 -16.30 -3.31
N LEU A 594 -37.08 -15.68 -2.98
CA LEU A 594 -36.41 -15.80 -1.69
C LEU A 594 -36.29 -14.43 -1.01
N THR A 595 -36.34 -14.42 0.33
CA THR A 595 -36.06 -13.22 1.10
C THR A 595 -34.57 -12.88 1.00
N MET A 596 -34.26 -11.64 0.62
CA MET A 596 -32.89 -11.16 0.50
C MET A 596 -32.17 -11.24 1.86
N THR A 597 -31.04 -11.95 1.90
CA THR A 597 -30.19 -12.07 3.09
C THR A 597 -28.99 -11.12 3.00
N SER A 598 -28.33 -10.86 4.13
CA SER A 598 -27.09 -10.06 4.15
C SER A 598 -25.98 -10.67 3.28
N GLU A 599 -25.91 -12.01 3.19
CA GLU A 599 -24.94 -12.69 2.32
C GLU A 599 -25.24 -12.46 0.83
N MET A 600 -26.52 -12.47 0.44
CA MET A 600 -26.95 -12.14 -0.92
C MET A 600 -26.68 -10.66 -1.25
N GLU A 601 -26.93 -9.75 -0.31
CA GLU A 601 -26.63 -8.33 -0.50
C GLU A 601 -25.13 -8.10 -0.66
N ASN A 602 -24.30 -8.75 0.15
CA ASN A 602 -22.84 -8.70 0.03
C ASN A 602 -22.37 -9.27 -1.32
N LEU A 603 -22.96 -10.38 -1.78
CA LEU A 603 -22.69 -10.95 -3.09
C LEU A 603 -23.09 -10.01 -4.24
N GLN A 604 -24.29 -9.43 -4.18
CA GLN A 604 -24.77 -8.44 -5.15
C GLN A 604 -23.85 -7.20 -5.17
N ASN A 605 -23.44 -6.73 -3.99
CA ASN A 605 -22.51 -5.62 -3.84
C ASN A 605 -21.15 -5.95 -4.48
N ALA A 606 -20.62 -7.14 -4.24
CA ALA A 606 -19.33 -7.57 -4.77
C ALA A 606 -19.35 -7.66 -6.31
N ILE A 607 -20.38 -8.30 -6.88
CA ILE A 607 -20.57 -8.42 -8.34
C ILE A 607 -20.69 -7.04 -8.98
N PHE A 608 -21.47 -6.14 -8.38
CA PHE A 608 -21.65 -4.79 -8.89
C PHE A 608 -20.35 -3.96 -8.88
N LEU A 609 -19.49 -4.18 -7.88
CA LEU A 609 -18.22 -3.48 -7.73
C LEU A 609 -17.04 -4.19 -8.43
N ASP A 610 -17.30 -5.21 -9.27
CA ASP A 610 -16.28 -6.03 -9.94
C ASP A 610 -15.26 -6.67 -8.96
N THR A 611 -15.72 -7.07 -7.78
CA THR A 611 -14.91 -7.72 -6.75
C THR A 611 -15.32 -9.17 -6.54
N ILE A 612 -14.35 -10.02 -6.18
CA ILE A 612 -14.61 -11.44 -5.92
C ILE A 612 -15.28 -11.54 -4.52
N PRO A 613 -16.45 -12.20 -4.41
CA PRO A 613 -17.10 -12.42 -3.14
C PRO A 613 -16.22 -13.19 -2.14
N GLU A 614 -16.36 -12.87 -0.84
CA GLU A 614 -15.53 -13.47 0.21
C GLU A 614 -15.76 -14.99 0.31
N SER A 615 -17.00 -15.45 0.14
CA SER A 615 -17.36 -16.87 0.14
C SER A 615 -16.61 -17.66 -0.94
N TRP A 616 -16.41 -17.08 -2.12
CA TRP A 616 -15.66 -17.69 -3.21
C TRP A 616 -14.16 -17.60 -2.92
N THR A 617 -13.68 -16.45 -2.46
CA THR A 617 -12.26 -16.22 -2.12
C THR A 617 -11.73 -17.23 -1.10
N ARG A 618 -12.53 -17.59 -0.08
CA ARG A 618 -12.14 -18.60 0.93
C ARG A 618 -11.91 -20.01 0.35
N ARG A 619 -12.48 -20.32 -0.82
CA ARG A 619 -12.37 -21.61 -1.51
C ARG A 619 -11.45 -21.55 -2.74
N ALA A 620 -11.19 -20.35 -3.23
CA ALA A 620 -10.40 -20.09 -4.42
C ALA A 620 -8.89 -20.11 -4.13
N TYR A 621 -8.12 -20.07 -5.20
CA TYR A 621 -6.71 -19.71 -5.16
C TYR A 621 -6.55 -18.19 -4.96
N PRO A 622 -5.45 -17.72 -4.33
CA PRO A 622 -5.17 -16.29 -4.20
C PRO A 622 -5.08 -15.60 -5.57
N SER A 623 -5.73 -14.46 -5.71
CA SER A 623 -5.75 -13.65 -6.94
C SER A 623 -5.85 -12.17 -6.59
N MET A 624 -5.32 -11.32 -7.47
CA MET A 624 -5.46 -9.85 -7.39
C MET A 624 -6.34 -9.28 -8.51
N ALA A 625 -6.89 -10.14 -9.38
CA ALA A 625 -7.77 -9.73 -10.47
C ALA A 625 -9.18 -9.34 -9.96
N GLY A 626 -9.81 -8.39 -10.67
CA GLY A 626 -11.25 -8.14 -10.54
C GLY A 626 -12.07 -9.34 -11.00
N LEU A 627 -13.37 -9.33 -10.70
CA LEU A 627 -14.27 -10.47 -10.92
C LEU A 627 -14.25 -10.95 -12.38
N ALA A 628 -14.35 -10.04 -13.36
CA ALA A 628 -14.35 -10.42 -14.77
C ALA A 628 -13.04 -11.12 -15.20
N GLY A 629 -11.88 -10.58 -14.81
CA GLY A 629 -10.57 -11.17 -15.13
C GLY A 629 -10.33 -12.49 -14.39
N TRP A 630 -10.75 -12.56 -13.13
CA TRP A 630 -10.67 -13.78 -12.33
C TRP A 630 -11.53 -14.91 -12.88
N PHE A 631 -12.74 -14.60 -13.36
CA PHE A 631 -13.62 -15.59 -13.96
C PHE A 631 -13.06 -16.16 -15.27
N ALA A 632 -12.47 -15.32 -16.13
CA ALA A 632 -11.78 -15.77 -17.33
C ALA A 632 -10.59 -16.69 -17.00
N ASP A 633 -9.82 -16.36 -15.95
CA ASP A 633 -8.74 -17.19 -15.43
C ASP A 633 -9.25 -18.54 -14.89
N LEU A 634 -10.36 -18.55 -14.15
CA LEU A 634 -11.01 -19.77 -13.64
C LEU A 634 -11.41 -20.71 -14.78
N LEU A 635 -12.03 -20.20 -15.84
CA LEU A 635 -12.41 -21.01 -17.01
C LEU A 635 -11.19 -21.63 -17.71
N ASN A 636 -10.07 -20.89 -17.79
CA ASN A 636 -8.83 -21.43 -18.34
C ASN A 636 -8.25 -22.56 -17.47
N ARG A 637 -8.33 -22.45 -16.15
CA ARG A 637 -7.88 -23.51 -15.22
C ARG A 637 -8.71 -24.77 -15.36
N ILE A 638 -10.03 -24.62 -15.45
CA ILE A 638 -10.95 -25.73 -15.71
C ILE A 638 -10.53 -26.44 -17.01
N LYS A 639 -10.32 -25.69 -18.10
CA LYS A 639 -9.92 -26.24 -19.40
C LYS A 639 -8.59 -27.00 -19.36
N GLU A 640 -7.57 -26.46 -18.68
CA GLU A 640 -6.27 -27.14 -18.53
C GLU A 640 -6.43 -28.44 -17.72
N LEU A 641 -7.29 -28.45 -16.70
CA LEU A 641 -7.58 -29.62 -15.88
C LEU A 641 -8.41 -30.68 -16.62
N GLU A 642 -9.40 -30.26 -17.42
CA GLU A 642 -10.15 -31.13 -18.34
C GLU A 642 -9.22 -31.79 -19.36
N THR A 643 -8.30 -31.01 -19.93
CA THR A 643 -7.31 -31.54 -20.89
C THR A 643 -6.43 -32.61 -20.23
N TRP A 644 -5.95 -32.36 -19.01
CA TRP A 644 -5.10 -33.31 -18.29
C TRP A 644 -5.84 -34.57 -17.83
N THR A 645 -7.09 -34.43 -17.38
CA THR A 645 -7.91 -35.56 -16.90
C THR A 645 -8.55 -36.38 -18.01
N GLY A 646 -8.49 -35.92 -19.26
CA GLY A 646 -9.00 -36.66 -20.42
C GLY A 646 -8.28 -37.99 -20.64
N ASP A 647 -6.95 -38.01 -20.51
CA ASP A 647 -6.12 -39.20 -20.70
C ASP A 647 -5.10 -39.46 -19.57
N PHE A 648 -5.03 -38.57 -18.57
CA PHE A 648 -4.05 -38.61 -17.47
C PHE A 648 -2.57 -38.61 -17.91
N VAL A 649 -2.30 -38.20 -19.14
CA VAL A 649 -0.93 -38.00 -19.64
C VAL A 649 -0.47 -36.61 -19.22
N LEU A 650 0.76 -36.53 -18.67
CA LEU A 650 1.33 -35.26 -18.27
C LEU A 650 1.39 -34.30 -19.48
N PRO A 651 0.81 -33.08 -19.40
CA PRO A 651 0.87 -32.12 -20.48
C PRO A 651 2.31 -31.80 -20.89
N SER A 652 2.53 -31.47 -22.17
CA SER A 652 3.88 -31.17 -22.68
C SER A 652 4.55 -30.02 -21.94
N VAL A 653 3.76 -29.00 -21.58
CA VAL A 653 4.15 -27.88 -20.73
C VAL A 653 3.01 -27.60 -19.77
N VAL A 654 3.31 -27.58 -18.48
CA VAL A 654 2.32 -27.40 -17.41
C VAL A 654 2.23 -25.94 -17.00
N TRP A 655 1.01 -25.39 -16.95
CA TRP A 655 0.77 -24.08 -16.41
C TRP A 655 0.76 -24.13 -14.88
N LEU A 656 1.92 -23.87 -14.25
CA LEU A 656 2.08 -24.05 -12.80
C LEU A 656 1.15 -23.14 -11.99
N ALA A 657 0.84 -21.94 -12.51
CA ALA A 657 -0.08 -21.02 -11.87
C ALA A 657 -1.51 -21.55 -11.84
N GLY A 658 -1.87 -22.46 -12.75
CA GLY A 658 -3.23 -22.98 -12.91
C GLY A 658 -3.72 -23.84 -11.74
N PHE A 659 -2.81 -24.36 -10.93
CA PHE A 659 -3.16 -25.17 -9.75
C PHE A 659 -3.59 -24.32 -8.55
N PHE A 660 -4.54 -24.84 -7.78
CA PHE A 660 -4.81 -24.40 -6.42
C PHE A 660 -3.59 -24.62 -5.52
N ASN A 661 -2.92 -25.78 -5.65
CA ASN A 661 -1.72 -26.12 -4.90
C ASN A 661 -0.51 -26.47 -5.80
N PRO A 662 0.22 -25.47 -6.32
CA PRO A 662 1.42 -25.71 -7.13
C PRO A 662 2.52 -26.48 -6.38
N GLN A 663 2.58 -26.39 -5.04
CA GLN A 663 3.55 -27.14 -4.23
C GLN A 663 3.32 -28.65 -4.30
N SER A 664 2.05 -29.10 -4.38
CA SER A 664 1.73 -30.51 -4.56
C SER A 664 2.32 -31.03 -5.88
N PHE A 665 2.21 -30.27 -6.96
CA PHE A 665 2.79 -30.63 -8.25
C PHE A 665 4.32 -30.69 -8.22
N LEU A 666 4.96 -29.68 -7.63
CA LEU A 666 6.42 -29.64 -7.45
C LEU A 666 6.93 -30.83 -6.60
N THR A 667 6.17 -31.21 -5.58
CA THR A 667 6.45 -32.38 -4.75
C THR A 667 6.25 -33.68 -5.53
N ALA A 668 5.25 -33.76 -6.40
CA ALA A 668 5.01 -34.92 -7.26
C ALA A 668 6.19 -35.17 -8.22
N ILE A 669 6.85 -34.12 -8.72
CA ILE A 669 8.10 -34.23 -9.50
C ILE A 669 9.18 -34.94 -8.66
N MET A 670 9.36 -34.51 -7.40
CA MET A 670 10.33 -35.13 -6.49
C MET A 670 10.00 -36.59 -6.20
N GLN A 671 8.73 -36.88 -5.89
CA GLN A 671 8.27 -38.24 -5.60
C GLN A 671 8.44 -39.18 -6.80
N SER A 672 8.08 -38.72 -8.00
CA SER A 672 8.23 -39.51 -9.23
C SER A 672 9.70 -39.84 -9.50
N MET A 673 10.60 -38.86 -9.37
CA MET A 673 12.03 -39.06 -9.57
C MET A 673 12.67 -39.94 -8.49
N ALA A 674 12.28 -39.75 -7.23
CA ALA A 674 12.75 -40.54 -6.09
C ALA A 674 12.34 -42.01 -6.23
N ARG A 675 11.10 -42.30 -6.61
CA ARG A 675 10.61 -43.67 -6.85
C ARG A 675 11.35 -44.32 -8.02
N LYS A 676 11.54 -43.58 -9.12
CA LYS A 676 12.22 -44.10 -10.33
C LYS A 676 13.68 -44.48 -10.08
N ASN A 677 14.39 -43.72 -9.25
CA ASN A 677 15.81 -43.93 -8.98
C ASN A 677 16.11 -44.57 -7.61
N GLU A 678 15.07 -44.94 -6.87
CA GLU A 678 15.17 -45.48 -5.50
C GLU A 678 15.95 -44.55 -4.54
N TRP A 679 15.75 -43.24 -4.66
CA TRP A 679 16.41 -42.23 -3.82
C TRP A 679 15.55 -41.82 -2.62
N PRO A 680 16.16 -41.50 -1.46
CA PRO A 680 15.45 -40.94 -0.30
C PRO A 680 14.86 -39.56 -0.62
N LEU A 681 13.54 -39.41 -0.45
CA LEU A 681 12.81 -38.17 -0.79
C LEU A 681 13.29 -36.96 0.03
N ASP A 682 13.71 -37.17 1.27
CA ASP A 682 14.21 -36.15 2.20
C ASP A 682 15.55 -35.52 1.76
N LYS A 683 16.29 -36.19 0.87
CA LYS A 683 17.57 -35.71 0.31
C LYS A 683 17.44 -35.13 -1.09
N MET A 684 16.22 -34.95 -1.59
CA MET A 684 15.96 -34.42 -2.92
C MET A 684 15.71 -32.91 -2.88
N THR A 685 16.14 -32.21 -3.92
CA THR A 685 15.83 -30.80 -4.17
C THR A 685 15.43 -30.61 -5.63
N LEU A 686 14.77 -29.49 -5.94
CA LEU A 686 14.43 -29.13 -7.31
C LEU A 686 15.56 -28.35 -7.95
N GLN A 687 16.00 -28.82 -9.12
CA GLN A 687 16.83 -28.07 -10.04
C GLN A 687 15.93 -27.42 -11.08
N CYS A 688 16.13 -26.11 -11.27
CA CYS A 688 15.41 -25.31 -12.24
C CYS A 688 16.36 -24.82 -13.32
N ASP A 689 16.06 -25.18 -14.57
CA ASP A 689 16.81 -24.75 -15.74
C ASP A 689 15.88 -23.94 -16.66
N VAL A 690 16.12 -22.63 -16.78
CA VAL A 690 15.34 -21.77 -17.68
C VAL A 690 15.74 -22.06 -19.13
N THR A 691 14.77 -22.41 -19.97
CA THR A 691 15.01 -22.75 -21.38
C THR A 691 15.01 -21.50 -22.27
N LYS A 692 15.29 -21.68 -23.57
CA LYS A 692 15.15 -20.64 -24.60
C LYS A 692 13.91 -20.83 -25.47
N ARG A 693 12.94 -21.62 -25.02
CA ARG A 693 11.77 -22.07 -25.80
C ARG A 693 10.48 -21.48 -25.25
N SER A 694 9.51 -21.26 -26.12
CA SER A 694 8.13 -20.94 -25.74
C SER A 694 7.31 -22.22 -25.53
N ARG A 695 6.04 -22.06 -25.12
CA ARG A 695 5.12 -23.19 -24.91
C ARG A 695 4.90 -23.97 -26.21
N GLU A 696 4.82 -23.27 -27.33
CA GLU A 696 4.49 -23.81 -28.65
C GLU A 696 5.63 -24.66 -29.25
N ASP A 697 6.87 -24.41 -28.81
CA ASP A 697 8.06 -25.16 -29.26
C ASP A 697 8.16 -26.58 -28.65
N LEU A 698 7.30 -26.91 -27.67
CA LEU A 698 7.38 -28.13 -26.86
C LEU A 698 6.12 -28.99 -27.05
N SER A 699 6.24 -29.99 -27.92
CA SER A 699 5.14 -30.90 -28.27
C SER A 699 5.02 -32.14 -27.39
N SER A 700 6.01 -32.42 -26.53
CA SER A 700 6.01 -33.61 -25.66
C SER A 700 6.61 -33.31 -24.30
N PRO A 701 6.12 -33.97 -23.22
CA PRO A 701 6.70 -33.83 -21.89
C PRO A 701 8.15 -34.36 -21.86
N PRO A 702 8.98 -33.90 -20.91
CA PRO A 702 10.33 -34.42 -20.76
C PRO A 702 10.30 -35.87 -20.22
N ARG A 703 11.36 -36.64 -20.45
CA ARG A 703 11.48 -38.01 -19.92
C ARG A 703 11.51 -38.06 -18.39
N GLU A 704 12.00 -36.99 -17.77
CA GLU A 704 12.13 -36.81 -16.33
C GLU A 704 11.84 -35.36 -15.99
N GLY A 705 11.14 -35.11 -14.88
CA GLY A 705 10.73 -33.76 -14.51
C GLY A 705 9.49 -33.27 -15.27
N ALA A 706 9.36 -31.95 -15.36
CA ALA A 706 8.29 -31.28 -16.09
C ALA A 706 8.77 -29.95 -16.68
N TYR A 707 8.22 -29.57 -17.83
CA TYR A 707 8.31 -28.20 -18.31
C TYR A 707 7.17 -27.37 -17.74
N VAL A 708 7.46 -26.18 -17.22
CA VAL A 708 6.47 -25.27 -16.65
C VAL A 708 6.51 -23.90 -17.32
N HIS A 709 5.34 -23.27 -17.46
CA HIS A 709 5.22 -21.92 -18.00
C HIS A 709 4.29 -21.04 -17.16
N GLY A 710 4.22 -19.76 -17.53
CA GLY A 710 3.35 -18.77 -16.89
C GLY A 710 3.93 -18.23 -15.57
N LEU A 711 5.26 -18.10 -15.51
CA LEU A 711 5.94 -17.39 -14.42
C LEU A 711 6.35 -16.01 -14.91
N PHE A 712 6.34 -15.03 -14.02
CA PHE A 712 6.77 -13.66 -14.27
C PHE A 712 7.85 -13.27 -13.27
N MET A 713 8.79 -12.44 -13.68
CA MET A 713 9.86 -11.96 -12.80
C MET A 713 9.58 -10.52 -12.38
N GLU A 714 9.52 -10.24 -11.08
CA GLU A 714 9.38 -8.89 -10.54
C GLU A 714 10.74 -8.38 -10.03
N GLY A 715 11.07 -7.11 -10.29
CA GLY A 715 12.31 -6.47 -9.83
C GLY A 715 13.56 -6.74 -10.69
N ALA A 716 13.49 -7.69 -11.61
CA ALA A 716 14.55 -8.01 -12.57
C ALA A 716 13.95 -8.57 -13.86
N ARG A 717 14.79 -8.96 -14.82
CA ARG A 717 14.36 -9.72 -16.00
C ARG A 717 15.32 -10.87 -16.31
N TRP A 718 14.80 -11.88 -16.98
CA TRP A 718 15.63 -12.94 -17.55
C TRP A 718 16.09 -12.56 -18.96
N ASP A 719 17.39 -12.56 -19.19
CA ASP A 719 17.94 -12.31 -20.52
C ASP A 719 18.13 -13.63 -21.29
N MET A 720 17.33 -13.85 -22.34
CA MET A 720 17.35 -15.10 -23.11
C MET A 720 18.67 -15.34 -23.88
N GLN A 721 19.38 -14.27 -24.24
CA GLN A 721 20.62 -14.38 -25.01
C GLN A 721 21.72 -14.97 -24.12
N THR A 722 21.93 -14.35 -22.97
CA THR A 722 22.93 -14.75 -21.96
C THR A 722 22.50 -15.93 -21.10
N GLY A 723 21.19 -16.16 -20.92
CA GLY A 723 20.64 -17.20 -20.06
C GLY A 723 20.84 -16.91 -18.57
N MET A 724 20.74 -15.64 -18.18
CA MET A 724 20.98 -15.16 -16.82
C MET A 724 20.05 -14.00 -16.45
N MET A 725 19.96 -13.70 -15.15
CA MET A 725 19.27 -12.52 -14.64
C MET A 725 20.00 -11.23 -15.01
N THR A 726 19.23 -10.19 -15.35
CA THR A 726 19.70 -8.83 -15.64
C THR A 726 18.73 -7.80 -15.09
N ASP A 727 19.13 -6.54 -15.04
CA ASP A 727 18.27 -5.46 -14.56
C ASP A 727 16.97 -5.36 -15.38
N ALA A 728 15.88 -5.06 -14.66
CA ALA A 728 14.58 -4.81 -15.26
C ALA A 728 14.66 -3.65 -16.26
N ARG A 729 13.75 -3.66 -17.24
CA ARG A 729 13.56 -2.50 -18.11
C ARG A 729 12.52 -1.59 -17.49
N LEU A 730 12.74 -0.28 -17.58
CA LEU A 730 11.77 0.70 -17.10
C LEU A 730 10.38 0.41 -17.72
N LYS A 731 9.35 0.36 -16.88
CA LYS A 731 7.93 0.08 -17.21
C LYS A 731 7.58 -1.35 -17.62
N ASP A 732 8.56 -2.23 -17.75
CA ASP A 732 8.34 -3.67 -17.83
C ASP A 732 8.38 -4.24 -16.39
N LEU A 733 7.24 -4.12 -15.69
CA LEU A 733 7.16 -4.39 -14.24
C LEU A 733 7.41 -5.87 -13.91
N THR A 734 6.83 -6.74 -14.73
CA THR A 734 6.76 -8.19 -14.49
C THR A 734 6.96 -8.95 -15.80
N PRO A 735 8.16 -8.90 -16.42
CA PRO A 735 8.46 -9.63 -17.64
C PRO A 735 8.17 -11.13 -17.49
N ALA A 736 7.58 -11.73 -18.53
CA ALA A 736 7.32 -13.15 -18.58
C ALA A 736 8.62 -13.96 -18.65
N MET A 737 8.66 -15.06 -17.90
CA MET A 737 9.75 -16.03 -17.97
C MET A 737 9.53 -16.98 -19.16
N PRO A 738 10.61 -17.39 -19.85
CA PRO A 738 10.57 -18.52 -20.76
C PRO A 738 10.11 -19.80 -20.06
N VAL A 739 9.83 -20.85 -20.84
CA VAL A 739 9.53 -22.17 -20.25
C VAL A 739 10.69 -22.63 -19.37
N MET A 740 10.38 -23.05 -18.15
CA MET A 740 11.35 -23.53 -17.17
C MET A 740 11.28 -25.05 -17.09
N PHE A 741 12.43 -25.70 -17.15
CA PHE A 741 12.55 -27.14 -16.94
C PHE A 741 12.82 -27.40 -15.47
N ILE A 742 11.92 -28.15 -14.82
CA ILE A 742 12.03 -28.50 -13.41
C ILE A 742 12.26 -30.00 -13.31
N LYS A 743 13.34 -30.39 -12.65
CA LYS A 743 13.64 -31.79 -12.32
C LYS A 743 14.12 -31.89 -10.88
N ALA A 744 13.97 -33.07 -10.29
CA ALA A 744 14.48 -33.32 -8.95
C ALA A 744 15.88 -33.96 -9.03
N ILE A 745 16.79 -33.53 -8.17
CA ILE A 745 18.14 -34.06 -8.02
C ILE A 745 18.48 -34.26 -6.53
N PRO A 746 19.45 -35.11 -6.19
CA PRO A 746 20.02 -35.14 -4.84
C PRO A 746 20.58 -33.77 -4.44
N ALA A 747 20.33 -33.34 -3.21
CA ALA A 747 20.66 -31.99 -2.72
C ALA A 747 22.18 -31.69 -2.74
N ASP A 748 23.01 -32.71 -2.52
CA ASP A 748 24.47 -32.64 -2.59
C ASP A 748 25.01 -32.39 -4.00
N LYS A 749 24.20 -32.63 -5.05
CA LYS A 749 24.56 -32.38 -6.45
C LYS A 749 24.12 -31.02 -6.96
N GLN A 750 23.45 -30.21 -6.14
CA GLN A 750 22.97 -28.89 -6.56
C GLN A 750 24.11 -27.87 -6.61
N ASP A 751 24.33 -27.28 -7.78
CA ASP A 751 25.29 -26.18 -7.91
C ASP A 751 24.68 -24.87 -7.40
N THR A 752 25.32 -24.28 -6.41
CA THR A 752 24.93 -23.03 -5.76
C THR A 752 25.86 -21.87 -6.10
N ARG A 753 26.80 -22.05 -7.05
CA ARG A 753 27.71 -20.99 -7.49
C ARG A 753 27.03 -20.09 -8.53
N SER A 754 27.19 -18.78 -8.39
CA SER A 754 26.66 -17.79 -9.34
C SER A 754 25.14 -17.93 -9.57
N VAL A 755 24.41 -18.28 -8.52
CA VAL A 755 22.95 -18.35 -8.53
C VAL A 755 22.36 -17.45 -7.45
N TYR A 756 21.18 -16.93 -7.74
CA TYR A 756 20.32 -16.25 -6.80
C TYR A 756 19.19 -17.22 -6.38
N PRO A 757 19.07 -17.58 -5.09
CA PRO A 757 17.91 -18.30 -4.61
C PRO A 757 16.71 -17.35 -4.62
N CYS A 758 15.92 -17.46 -5.69
CA CYS A 758 14.78 -16.60 -6.00
C CYS A 758 13.50 -17.20 -5.42
N PRO A 759 12.78 -16.48 -4.53
CA PRO A 759 11.51 -16.95 -4.03
C PRO A 759 10.45 -16.91 -5.14
N VAL A 760 9.53 -17.88 -5.09
CA VAL A 760 8.38 -18.01 -6.00
C VAL A 760 7.11 -17.83 -5.19
N TYR A 761 6.23 -16.93 -5.61
CA TYR A 761 4.96 -16.65 -4.96
C TYR A 761 3.79 -16.85 -5.93
N LYS A 762 2.60 -17.15 -5.41
CA LYS A 762 1.39 -17.22 -6.25
C LYS A 762 1.03 -15.85 -6.82
N THR A 763 1.11 -14.81 -6.00
CA THR A 763 0.72 -13.44 -6.37
C THR A 763 1.71 -12.41 -5.83
N ARG A 764 1.53 -11.15 -6.23
CA ARG A 764 2.31 -10.00 -5.73
C ARG A 764 2.11 -9.69 -4.24
N GLN A 765 1.15 -10.34 -3.57
CA GLN A 765 1.01 -10.25 -2.11
C GLN A 765 2.20 -10.88 -1.37
N ARG A 766 2.95 -11.77 -2.03
CA ARG A 766 4.10 -12.49 -1.48
C ARG A 766 3.76 -13.12 -0.12
N GLY A 767 4.69 -13.14 0.84
CA GLY A 767 4.51 -13.64 2.21
C GLY A 767 3.67 -14.93 2.29
N PRO A 768 2.37 -14.85 2.64
CA PRO A 768 1.47 -16.01 2.75
C PRO A 768 1.30 -16.82 1.45
N THR A 769 1.67 -16.27 0.30
CA THR A 769 1.54 -16.92 -1.01
C THR A 769 2.83 -17.61 -1.49
N TYR A 770 3.83 -17.77 -0.62
CA TYR A 770 5.08 -18.46 -0.95
C TYR A 770 4.83 -19.90 -1.43
N VAL A 771 5.50 -20.27 -2.52
CA VAL A 771 5.40 -21.58 -3.18
C VAL A 771 6.70 -22.36 -3.03
N TRP A 772 7.80 -21.84 -3.57
CA TRP A 772 9.09 -22.54 -3.60
C TRP A 772 10.25 -21.56 -3.78
N THR A 773 11.49 -22.05 -3.76
CA THR A 773 12.69 -21.28 -4.13
C THR A 773 13.38 -21.89 -5.34
N PHE A 774 13.60 -21.10 -6.39
CA PHE A 774 14.34 -21.53 -7.57
C PHE A 774 15.69 -20.83 -7.65
N ASN A 775 16.75 -21.60 -7.85
CA ASN A 775 18.11 -21.08 -8.02
C ASN A 775 18.30 -20.61 -9.47
N LEU A 776 18.33 -19.28 -9.66
CA LEU A 776 18.44 -18.65 -10.97
C LEU A 776 19.86 -18.15 -11.22
N LYS A 777 20.39 -18.36 -12.42
CA LYS A 777 21.77 -17.95 -12.77
C LYS A 777 21.91 -16.43 -12.81
N THR A 778 22.99 -15.91 -12.23
CA THR A 778 23.33 -14.49 -12.25
C THR A 778 24.84 -14.27 -12.25
N LYS A 779 25.29 -13.15 -12.83
CA LYS A 779 26.69 -12.69 -12.73
C LYS A 779 26.90 -11.69 -11.59
N GLU A 780 25.82 -11.03 -11.17
CA GLU A 780 25.85 -10.02 -10.12
C GLU A 780 25.88 -10.68 -8.74
N ASN A 781 26.36 -9.95 -7.74
CA ASN A 781 26.27 -10.41 -6.34
C ASN A 781 24.79 -10.63 -5.96
N PRO A 782 24.42 -11.79 -5.39
CA PRO A 782 23.06 -12.05 -4.90
C PRO A 782 22.46 -10.94 -4.03
N SER A 783 23.26 -10.18 -3.27
CA SER A 783 22.81 -9.04 -2.48
C SER A 783 22.00 -8.04 -3.30
N LYS A 784 22.43 -7.74 -4.54
CA LYS A 784 21.73 -6.82 -5.45
C LYS A 784 20.28 -7.23 -5.67
N TRP A 785 20.04 -8.52 -5.88
CA TRP A 785 18.70 -9.04 -6.15
C TRP A 785 17.84 -9.16 -4.90
N VAL A 786 18.45 -9.38 -3.74
CA VAL A 786 17.74 -9.31 -2.45
C VAL A 786 17.26 -7.87 -2.21
N LEU A 787 18.14 -6.87 -2.34
CA LEU A 787 17.78 -5.46 -2.16
C LEU A 787 16.75 -5.00 -3.20
N ALA A 788 16.86 -5.43 -4.46
CA ALA A 788 15.88 -5.14 -5.50
C ALA A 788 14.51 -5.83 -5.27
N GLY A 789 14.42 -6.72 -4.28
CA GLY A 789 13.21 -7.45 -3.94
C GLY A 789 12.79 -8.40 -5.06
N VAL A 790 13.74 -9.07 -5.72
CA VAL A 790 13.44 -9.92 -6.88
C VAL A 790 12.67 -11.16 -6.47
N ALA A 791 11.61 -11.47 -7.21
CA ALA A 791 10.83 -12.68 -7.02
C ALA A 791 10.25 -13.20 -8.34
N LEU A 792 9.90 -14.48 -8.35
CA LEU A 792 9.05 -15.06 -9.38
C LEU A 792 7.59 -15.06 -8.89
N LEU A 793 6.69 -14.75 -9.80
CA LEU A 793 5.25 -14.68 -9.57
C LEU A 793 4.55 -15.66 -10.52
N LEU A 794 3.59 -16.43 -10.00
CA LEU A 794 2.74 -17.27 -10.84
C LEU A 794 1.60 -16.47 -11.48
N GLN A 795 1.18 -15.38 -10.84
CA GLN A 795 0.11 -14.48 -11.29
C GLN A 795 0.46 -13.03 -10.92
N ILE A 796 0.12 -12.09 -11.81
CA ILE A 796 0.36 -10.64 -11.66
C ILE A 796 -0.84 -9.94 -11.03
#